data_AF-A0A6A4VBL5-F1
#
_entry.id   AF-A0A6A4VBL5-F1
#
_cell.length_a   1.000
_cell.length_b   1.000
_cell.length_c   1.000
_cell.angle_alpha   90.00
_cell.angle_beta   90.00
_cell.angle_gamma   90.00
#
_symmetry.space_group_name_H-M   'P 1'
#
loop_
_entity.id
_entity.type
_entity.pdbx_description
1 polymer ?
#
loop_
_entity_poly.entity_id
_entity_poly.type
_entity_poly.pdbx_seq_one_letter_code
_entity_poly.pdbx_strand_id
1 'polypeptide(L)'
;MASTVSSLQLALIAAVCSCHLVPAEAGFPWVEPTEGEPWPAPQQADMYPSFYFVNPAKIRFRTTRHSCADLEDAIGRTLQTLRGLAASHGVRAARRPRSVVSGSWRERRTRVAASANRRRSRKRGESRRASSPRLHHDVEVWMDGMCDENMMPSATMDEQYSIKINVPDSPGRAQIISDSLWGAYRGLETFTQLIYFSEKHGQFHLRQGIIRDFPRYAHRGLMLDTSRHFLSVSSIKATLELMAFNKFNVFHWHLVDDPSFPFVSVTFPNLSGKGAYRPDMVYTPDDVADIIEFARRRGIRVVPEVDTPGHVRSWGAGADNLLTVCYNETTGQPDGTFGPLDPTKGSTYRFVRRLLEEVTTRFPDKYIHLGGDEVFFGFPCWLSNPDVQAWMEKLNISTAEEVEKAYMQRLLRLVKRLPAKPEYVIWQDVVDNNITVQPDTIVHVWKGGADGWQQEADKVTSLGHRTIISSCWYLNYINYGVDWPQYYECEPEDFNGTLVQKSLLLGGEACMWGEFVDDTNLISRTWPRAAAVAERLWSAKEVSDAEVARPRMEEHRGFVRVRPRGRCLKRGGKQWKAANRSKGLNKPPTGDNRRVHASVTGRLSGSGSSPRGRPRCPEGYKRHRSGRCVRLGARMEAGRGLKPGALRGRAEQCTGGRVAWADGRCVPLATLRSCPKDSYRLSSGLCVRCWVSDKTDESCAKGCAVDERRAKCICCMPNGDDP
;
A
#
# COMPACT_ATOMS: atom_id res chain seq x y z
N MET A 1 50.85 57.04 32.30
CA MET A 1 50.37 57.00 33.71
C MET A 1 48.85 56.95 33.69
N ALA A 2 48.31 56.26 34.69
CA ALA A 2 46.95 55.76 34.79
C ALA A 2 45.84 56.80 34.60
N SER A 3 44.79 56.38 33.89
CA SER A 3 43.35 56.56 34.18
C SER A 3 42.59 56.68 32.87
N THR A 4 41.72 55.69 32.57
CA THR A 4 40.49 55.80 31.75
C THR A 4 40.03 54.40 31.30
N VAL A 5 39.78 53.50 32.26
CA VAL A 5 38.95 52.31 31.99
C VAL A 5 38.03 52.11 33.19
N SER A 6 36.88 52.79 33.21
CA SER A 6 35.79 52.45 34.14
C SER A 6 34.38 52.89 33.75
N SER A 7 34.14 53.46 32.56
CA SER A 7 32.80 54.00 32.25
C SER A 7 32.12 53.43 31.02
N LEU A 8 32.81 52.59 30.22
CA LEU A 8 32.28 52.07 28.94
C LEU A 8 31.80 50.62 28.96
N GLN A 9 32.06 49.86 30.03
CA GLN A 9 31.60 48.47 30.13
C GLN A 9 30.25 48.29 30.84
N LEU A 10 29.74 49.31 31.55
CA LEU A 10 28.43 49.23 32.22
C LEU A 10 27.25 49.65 31.33
N ALA A 11 27.49 50.40 30.24
CA ALA A 11 26.43 50.79 29.30
C ALA A 11 26.12 49.72 28.25
N LEU A 12 27.07 48.83 27.92
CA LEU A 12 26.85 47.77 26.93
C LEU A 12 26.09 46.55 27.49
N ILE A 13 26.07 46.36 28.81
CA ILE A 13 25.37 45.24 29.45
C ILE A 13 23.88 45.55 29.64
N ALA A 14 23.48 46.82 29.69
CA ALA A 14 22.08 47.23 29.77
C ALA A 14 21.36 47.27 28.40
N ALA A 15 22.09 47.29 27.28
CA ALA A 15 21.52 47.30 25.92
C ALA A 15 21.25 45.90 25.34
N VAL A 16 21.73 44.83 25.98
CA VAL A 16 21.47 43.42 25.57
C VAL A 16 20.33 42.80 26.40
N CYS A 17 19.72 43.55 27.31
CA CYS A 17 18.62 43.08 28.14
C CYS A 17 17.28 43.81 27.86
N SER A 18 17.13 44.40 26.68
CA SER A 18 15.79 44.59 26.11
C SER A 18 15.32 43.23 25.61
N CYS A 19 14.81 42.44 26.55
CA CYS A 19 13.89 41.36 26.21
C CYS A 19 12.89 41.94 25.21
N HIS A 20 12.95 41.50 23.96
CA HIS A 20 11.74 41.33 23.19
C HIS A 20 10.90 40.33 23.99
N LEU A 21 10.17 40.86 24.97
CA LEU A 21 8.84 40.38 25.31
C LEU A 21 8.03 40.54 24.02
N VAL A 22 8.27 39.63 23.06
CA VAL A 22 7.24 39.21 22.13
C VAL A 22 6.09 38.84 23.06
N PRO A 23 4.94 39.53 22.98
CA PRO A 23 3.77 39.06 23.71
C PRO A 23 3.67 37.58 23.40
N ALA A 24 3.49 36.74 24.41
CA ALA A 24 2.98 35.40 24.18
C ALA A 24 1.57 35.60 23.58
N GLU A 25 1.51 35.88 22.29
CA GLU A 25 0.29 35.82 21.51
C GLU A 25 -0.21 34.40 21.71
N ALA A 26 -1.43 34.33 22.23
CA ALA A 26 -2.13 33.09 22.48
C ALA A 26 -1.90 32.14 21.30
N GLY A 27 -1.31 30.98 21.60
CA GLY A 27 -0.69 30.10 20.61
C GLY A 27 -1.53 29.88 19.36
N PHE A 28 -1.11 30.50 18.26
CA PHE A 28 -1.53 30.14 16.93
C PHE A 28 -0.73 28.89 16.49
N PRO A 29 -1.33 27.99 15.70
CA PRO A 29 -0.58 26.87 15.13
C PRO A 29 0.59 27.40 14.29
N TRP A 30 1.77 26.78 14.41
CA TRP A 30 2.96 27.12 13.63
C TRP A 30 2.74 26.96 12.12
N VAL A 31 1.82 26.08 11.72
CA VAL A 31 1.38 25.91 10.33
C VAL A 31 0.14 26.76 10.11
N GLU A 32 0.23 27.75 9.22
CA GLU A 32 -0.94 28.52 8.78
C GLU A 32 -1.80 27.67 7.83
N PRO A 33 -3.12 27.53 8.09
CA PRO A 33 -4.00 26.77 7.21
C PRO A 33 -4.06 27.40 5.82
N THR A 34 -3.96 26.58 4.78
CA THR A 34 -4.05 27.04 3.37
C THR A 34 -5.48 27.28 2.91
N GLU A 35 -6.44 27.26 3.85
CA GLU A 35 -7.85 27.47 3.59
C GLU A 35 -8.43 26.57 2.49
N GLY A 36 -7.96 25.33 2.43
CA GLY A 36 -8.44 24.31 1.50
C GLY A 36 -7.78 24.37 0.13
N GLU A 37 -6.47 24.66 0.07
CA GLU A 37 -5.68 24.46 -1.13
C GLU A 37 -5.26 22.99 -1.31
N PRO A 38 -5.57 22.37 -2.46
CA PRO A 38 -5.26 20.96 -2.68
C PRO A 38 -3.75 20.65 -2.82
N TRP A 39 -3.40 19.41 -2.50
CA TRP A 39 -2.17 18.73 -2.86
C TRP A 39 -2.47 17.39 -3.59
N PRO A 40 -1.96 17.16 -4.81
CA PRO A 40 -1.30 18.12 -5.69
C PRO A 40 -2.15 19.34 -6.05
N ALA A 41 -1.51 20.47 -6.33
CA ALA A 41 -2.14 21.66 -6.86
C ALA A 41 -2.78 21.37 -8.23
N PRO A 42 -4.05 21.76 -8.46
CA PRO A 42 -4.72 21.51 -9.72
C PRO A 42 -4.17 22.37 -10.87
N GLN A 43 -4.36 21.92 -12.12
CA GLN A 43 -3.98 22.68 -13.32
C GLN A 43 -4.64 24.06 -13.39
N GLN A 44 -5.94 24.13 -13.06
CA GLN A 44 -6.68 25.39 -12.98
C GLN A 44 -7.61 25.38 -11.77
N ALA A 45 -7.55 26.45 -10.97
CA ALA A 45 -8.47 26.70 -9.86
C ALA A 45 -8.86 28.18 -9.78
N ASP A 46 -10.11 28.48 -10.16
CA ASP A 46 -10.69 29.82 -10.01
C ASP A 46 -11.56 29.82 -8.74
N MET A 47 -10.95 30.17 -7.62
CA MET A 47 -11.58 30.11 -6.30
C MET A 47 -12.17 31.46 -5.87
N TYR A 48 -13.35 31.43 -5.26
CA TYR A 48 -14.03 32.62 -4.75
C TYR A 48 -13.63 32.91 -3.30
N PRO A 49 -13.64 34.19 -2.87
CA PRO A 49 -13.37 34.55 -1.48
C PRO A 49 -14.47 34.10 -0.52
N SER A 50 -15.66 33.76 -1.04
CA SER A 50 -16.76 33.23 -0.25
C SER A 50 -16.60 31.74 0.03
N PHE A 51 -17.01 31.32 1.22
CA PHE A 51 -17.01 29.93 1.65
C PHE A 51 -18.39 29.52 2.16
N TYR A 52 -18.59 28.23 2.36
CA TYR A 52 -19.79 27.71 3.02
C TYR A 52 -19.47 26.99 4.31
N PHE A 53 -20.33 27.15 5.32
CA PHE A 53 -20.31 26.30 6.49
C PHE A 53 -20.83 24.90 6.13
N VAL A 54 -20.04 23.88 6.47
CA VAL A 54 -20.39 22.48 6.21
C VAL A 54 -20.18 21.63 7.46
N ASN A 55 -20.92 20.53 7.56
CA ASN A 55 -20.57 19.45 8.49
C ASN A 55 -20.10 18.25 7.67
N PRO A 56 -18.79 17.92 7.67
CA PRO A 56 -18.25 16.85 6.82
C PRO A 56 -18.93 15.49 7.07
N ALA A 57 -19.36 15.20 8.30
CA ALA A 57 -20.04 13.95 8.64
C ALA A 57 -21.47 13.84 8.07
N LYS A 58 -22.05 14.94 7.60
CA LYS A 58 -23.39 14.98 7.01
C LYS A 58 -23.37 15.02 5.48
N ILE A 59 -22.20 15.15 4.84
CA ILE A 59 -22.05 15.13 3.39
C ILE A 59 -22.56 13.79 2.84
N ARG A 60 -23.23 13.84 1.69
CA ARG A 60 -23.77 12.73 0.91
C ARG A 60 -23.37 12.95 -0.53
N PHE A 61 -22.85 11.92 -1.19
CA PHE A 61 -22.65 11.94 -2.63
C PHE A 61 -23.86 11.30 -3.30
N ARG A 62 -24.24 11.82 -4.47
CA ARG A 62 -25.25 11.23 -5.35
C ARG A 62 -24.65 11.10 -6.73
N THR A 63 -24.56 9.87 -7.22
CA THR A 63 -24.15 9.60 -8.59
C THR A 63 -25.27 9.97 -9.55
N THR A 64 -24.90 10.54 -10.68
CA THR A 64 -25.82 10.95 -11.75
C THR A 64 -25.26 10.48 -13.09
N ARG A 65 -26.16 10.10 -14.01
CA ARG A 65 -25.88 9.44 -15.31
C ARG A 65 -25.45 7.98 -15.16
N HIS A 66 -24.21 7.70 -14.78
CA HIS A 66 -23.72 6.34 -14.59
C HIS A 66 -23.17 6.12 -13.17
N SER A 67 -23.32 4.88 -12.66
CA SER A 67 -22.71 4.42 -11.42
C SER A 67 -22.39 2.93 -11.51
N CYS A 68 -21.37 2.48 -10.76
CA CYS A 68 -20.94 1.09 -10.62
C CYS A 68 -20.42 0.86 -9.18
N ALA A 69 -20.22 -0.40 -8.81
CA ALA A 69 -19.78 -0.77 -7.46
C ALA A 69 -18.45 -0.10 -7.06
N ASP A 70 -17.54 0.07 -8.01
CA ASP A 70 -16.24 0.71 -7.77
C ASP A 70 -16.36 2.20 -7.42
N LEU A 71 -17.20 2.94 -8.14
CA LEU A 71 -17.47 4.33 -7.83
C LEU A 71 -18.16 4.47 -6.46
N GLU A 72 -19.12 3.59 -6.16
CA GLU A 72 -19.82 3.59 -4.86
C GLU A 72 -18.87 3.22 -3.71
N ASP A 73 -17.94 2.29 -3.91
CA ASP A 73 -16.89 1.94 -2.93
C ASP A 73 -15.95 3.14 -2.70
N ALA A 74 -15.53 3.83 -3.76
CA ALA A 74 -14.74 5.05 -3.67
C ALA A 74 -15.47 6.16 -2.90
N ILE A 75 -16.74 6.40 -3.21
CA ILE A 75 -17.61 7.32 -2.45
C ILE A 75 -17.68 6.91 -0.97
N GLY A 76 -17.85 5.61 -0.69
CA GLY A 76 -17.88 5.07 0.66
C GLY A 76 -16.61 5.38 1.46
N ARG A 77 -15.44 5.19 0.85
CA ARG A 77 -14.13 5.53 1.45
C ARG A 77 -13.99 7.04 1.66
N THR A 78 -14.39 7.86 0.69
CA THR A 78 -14.39 9.33 0.81
C THR A 78 -15.28 9.80 1.98
N LEU A 79 -16.48 9.23 2.14
CA LEU A 79 -17.34 9.51 3.29
C LEU A 79 -16.73 9.09 4.62
N GLN A 80 -15.96 8.00 4.65
CA GLN A 80 -15.23 7.58 5.85
C GLN A 80 -14.13 8.58 6.21
N THR A 81 -13.39 9.08 5.22
CA THR A 81 -12.41 10.16 5.38
C THR A 81 -13.05 11.42 5.97
N LEU A 82 -14.15 11.90 5.38
CA LEU A 82 -14.86 13.11 5.85
C LEU A 82 -15.41 12.95 7.27
N ARG A 83 -15.94 11.77 7.62
CA ARG A 83 -16.38 11.48 8.98
C ARG A 83 -15.21 11.44 9.97
N GLY A 84 -14.06 10.94 9.55
CA GLY A 84 -12.83 10.97 10.33
C GLY A 84 -12.37 12.41 10.62
N LEU A 85 -12.39 13.26 9.59
CA LEU A 85 -12.08 14.69 9.69
C LEU A 85 -13.01 15.43 10.67
N ALA A 86 -14.32 15.17 10.61
CA ALA A 86 -15.27 15.73 11.57
C ALA A 86 -15.00 15.24 13.01
N ALA A 87 -14.67 13.96 13.16
CA ALA A 87 -14.44 13.35 14.47
C ALA A 87 -13.17 13.87 15.16
N SER A 88 -12.10 14.17 14.40
CA SER A 88 -10.85 14.71 14.97
C SER A 88 -11.04 16.10 15.60
N HIS A 89 -12.05 16.85 15.16
CA HIS A 89 -12.41 18.18 15.68
C HIS A 89 -13.62 18.13 16.64
N GLY A 90 -13.95 16.96 17.19
CA GLY A 90 -15.02 16.82 18.19
C GLY A 90 -16.45 16.95 17.63
N VAL A 91 -16.62 17.07 16.32
CA VAL A 91 -17.94 17.19 15.67
C VAL A 91 -18.55 15.80 15.50
N ARG A 92 -19.35 15.36 16.48
CA ARG A 92 -20.04 14.06 16.43
C ARG A 92 -21.20 14.07 15.41
N ALA A 93 -21.29 13.03 14.58
CA ALA A 93 -22.52 12.71 13.87
C ALA A 93 -23.65 12.46 14.89
N ALA A 94 -24.74 13.22 14.78
CA ALA A 94 -25.89 13.08 15.68
C ALA A 94 -26.41 11.63 15.65
N ARG A 95 -26.47 10.99 16.82
CA ARG A 95 -27.13 9.67 16.97
C ARG A 95 -28.60 9.82 16.57
N ARG A 96 -29.10 8.90 15.73
CA ARG A 96 -30.54 8.76 15.45
C ARG A 96 -31.32 8.78 16.79
N PRO A 97 -32.40 9.55 16.93
CA PRO A 97 -33.25 9.46 18.11
C PRO A 97 -33.80 8.03 18.18
N ARG A 98 -33.62 7.36 19.32
CA ARG A 98 -34.40 6.17 19.65
C ARG A 98 -35.86 6.60 19.71
N SER A 99 -36.72 5.94 18.94
CA SER A 99 -38.16 6.02 19.11
C SER A 99 -38.52 5.51 20.50
N VAL A 100 -38.75 6.42 21.43
CA VAL A 100 -39.42 6.09 22.68
C VAL A 100 -40.91 6.05 22.37
N VAL A 101 -41.40 4.84 22.12
CA VAL A 101 -42.84 4.55 22.24
C VAL A 101 -43.17 4.74 23.73
N SER A 102 -43.85 5.83 24.06
CA SER A 102 -44.42 6.02 25.39
C SER A 102 -45.87 5.57 25.36
N GLY A 103 -46.12 4.43 26.00
CA GLY A 103 -47.44 4.03 26.44
C GLY A 103 -47.92 4.91 27.60
N SER A 104 -49.22 5.12 27.61
CA SER A 104 -50.06 5.80 28.61
C SER A 104 -49.71 5.54 30.08
N TRP A 105 -49.91 6.53 30.97
CA TRP A 105 -51.04 6.63 31.92
C TRP A 105 -50.86 7.81 32.91
N ARG A 106 -51.92 8.64 33.00
CA ARG A 106 -52.49 9.39 34.15
C ARG A 106 -51.63 10.35 34.99
N GLU A 107 -51.92 11.65 34.86
CA GLU A 107 -52.82 12.47 35.71
C GLU A 107 -52.16 13.02 36.98
N ARG A 108 -51.90 14.33 36.96
CA ARG A 108 -52.30 15.18 38.08
C ARG A 108 -52.59 16.61 37.59
N ARG A 109 -53.86 16.99 37.74
CA ARG A 109 -54.42 18.32 37.53
C ARG A 109 -53.89 19.27 38.61
N THR A 110 -53.67 20.53 38.25
CA THR A 110 -54.31 21.69 38.90
C THR A 110 -54.38 22.86 37.92
N ARG A 111 -55.60 23.34 37.70
CA ARG A 111 -55.99 24.55 36.95
C ARG A 111 -55.95 25.76 37.88
N VAL A 112 -55.59 26.94 37.38
CA VAL A 112 -56.24 28.26 37.66
C VAL A 112 -55.88 29.20 36.48
N ALA A 113 -56.79 29.44 35.53
CA ALA A 113 -57.57 30.67 35.28
C ALA A 113 -56.75 31.86 34.71
N ALA A 114 -56.92 32.19 33.42
CA ALA A 114 -57.90 33.15 32.86
C ALA A 114 -57.40 34.62 32.96
N SER A 115 -56.87 35.16 31.85
CA SER A 115 -57.56 36.05 30.89
C SER A 115 -57.39 37.54 31.25
N ALA A 116 -56.79 38.32 30.35
CA ALA A 116 -57.38 39.53 29.77
C ALA A 116 -56.31 40.38 29.03
N ASN A 117 -56.52 40.48 27.71
CA ASN A 117 -56.66 41.74 26.97
C ASN A 117 -55.46 42.72 26.91
N ARG A 118 -54.88 42.91 25.73
CA ARG A 118 -54.98 44.17 24.96
C ARG A 118 -54.24 44.11 23.62
N ARG A 119 -55.00 44.38 22.56
CA ARG A 119 -54.51 44.76 21.24
C ARG A 119 -53.68 46.04 21.33
N ARG A 120 -52.48 46.03 20.74
CA ARG A 120 -51.85 47.23 20.18
C ARG A 120 -51.14 46.86 18.88
N SER A 121 -51.73 47.31 17.78
CA SER A 121 -51.10 47.38 16.47
C SER A 121 -50.07 48.51 16.48
N ARG A 122 -48.83 48.23 16.06
CA ARG A 122 -47.96 49.20 15.37
C ARG A 122 -46.82 48.48 14.63
N LYS A 123 -47.03 48.41 13.31
CA LYS A 123 -46.10 48.55 12.18
C LYS A 123 -44.58 48.60 12.47
N ARG A 124 -43.88 47.97 11.52
CA ARG A 124 -42.51 48.19 11.01
C ARG A 124 -41.40 47.43 11.72
N GLY A 125 -40.72 46.63 10.91
CA GLY A 125 -39.56 45.84 11.25
C GLY A 125 -39.55 44.55 10.44
N GLU A 126 -39.68 44.68 9.12
CA GLU A 126 -39.36 43.61 8.19
C GLU A 126 -37.84 43.37 8.31
N SER A 127 -37.46 42.66 9.36
CA SER A 127 -36.13 42.10 9.49
C SER A 127 -36.05 41.06 8.39
N ARG A 128 -35.43 41.46 7.27
CA ARG A 128 -34.72 40.54 6.39
C ARG A 128 -33.77 39.75 7.30
N ARG A 129 -34.26 38.63 7.85
CA ARG A 129 -33.40 37.49 8.15
C ARG A 129 -32.76 37.17 6.81
N ALA A 130 -31.56 37.67 6.61
CA ALA A 130 -30.64 37.11 5.64
C ALA A 130 -30.65 35.61 5.92
N SER A 131 -31.32 34.86 5.05
CA SER A 131 -31.26 33.41 5.06
C SER A 131 -29.79 33.07 4.94
N SER A 132 -29.19 32.56 6.02
CA SER A 132 -27.87 31.93 5.95
C SER A 132 -27.88 31.02 4.71
N PRO A 133 -26.89 31.10 3.82
CA PRO A 133 -26.87 30.26 2.63
C PRO A 133 -26.91 28.80 3.10
N ARG A 134 -28.04 28.12 2.88
CA ARG A 134 -28.20 26.73 3.30
C ARG A 134 -27.38 25.90 2.34
N LEU A 135 -26.17 25.53 2.73
CA LEU A 135 -25.41 24.57 1.96
C LEU A 135 -26.13 23.22 2.01
N HIS A 136 -26.48 22.71 0.82
CA HIS A 136 -26.91 21.34 0.66
C HIS A 136 -25.73 20.43 0.99
N HIS A 137 -25.93 19.48 1.90
CA HIS A 137 -24.92 18.45 2.18
C HIS A 137 -24.86 17.40 1.07
N ASP A 138 -25.48 17.65 -0.08
CA ASP A 138 -25.55 16.75 -1.22
C ASP A 138 -24.52 17.24 -2.26
N VAL A 139 -23.60 16.36 -2.64
CA VAL A 139 -22.61 16.56 -3.70
C VAL A 139 -22.99 15.64 -4.84
N GLU A 140 -23.13 16.18 -6.04
CA GLU A 140 -23.44 15.39 -7.22
C GLU A 140 -22.13 14.88 -7.84
N VAL A 141 -22.08 13.59 -8.19
CA VAL A 141 -20.96 12.99 -8.93
C VAL A 141 -21.49 12.63 -10.32
N TRP A 142 -21.09 13.45 -11.29
CA TRP A 142 -21.47 13.33 -12.69
C TRP A 142 -20.41 12.51 -13.40
N MET A 143 -20.76 11.29 -13.76
CA MET A 143 -19.88 10.40 -14.49
C MET A 143 -20.51 10.09 -15.85
N ASP A 144 -19.88 10.60 -16.91
CA ASP A 144 -20.37 10.47 -18.28
C ASP A 144 -19.93 9.16 -18.94
N GLY A 145 -18.75 8.66 -18.57
CA GLY A 145 -18.27 7.36 -19.02
C GLY A 145 -18.97 6.18 -18.36
N MET A 146 -19.05 5.07 -19.09
CA MET A 146 -19.39 3.78 -18.49
C MET A 146 -18.24 3.32 -17.59
N CYS A 147 -18.56 2.69 -16.46
CA CYS A 147 -17.58 2.01 -15.63
C CYS A 147 -17.92 0.51 -15.54
N ASP A 148 -16.93 -0.31 -15.85
CA ASP A 148 -16.95 -1.77 -15.74
C ASP A 148 -16.11 -2.14 -14.50
N GLU A 149 -16.64 -3.05 -13.67
CA GLU A 149 -15.98 -3.53 -12.45
C GLU A 149 -14.67 -4.28 -12.76
N ASN A 150 -14.52 -4.79 -13.98
CA ASN A 150 -13.29 -5.45 -14.45
C ASN A 150 -12.33 -4.49 -15.17
N MET A 151 -12.67 -3.21 -15.28
CA MET A 151 -11.81 -2.24 -15.93
C MET A 151 -10.50 -2.08 -15.14
N MET A 152 -9.39 -2.35 -15.82
CA MET A 152 -8.05 -2.13 -15.27
C MET A 152 -7.57 -0.72 -15.61
N PRO A 153 -6.84 -0.04 -14.70
CA PRO A 153 -6.13 1.19 -15.04
C PRO A 153 -5.07 0.89 -16.09
N SER A 154 -4.79 1.86 -16.96
CA SER A 154 -3.86 1.71 -18.08
C SER A 154 -3.03 2.98 -18.28
N ALA A 155 -1.95 2.89 -19.06
CA ALA A 155 -1.09 4.03 -19.36
C ALA A 155 -1.81 5.16 -20.12
N THR A 156 -2.95 4.87 -20.75
CA THR A 156 -3.76 5.83 -21.52
C THR A 156 -5.09 6.14 -20.83
N MET A 157 -5.20 5.83 -19.53
CA MET A 157 -6.44 6.07 -18.81
C MET A 157 -6.70 7.57 -18.64
N ASP A 158 -7.93 8.00 -18.86
CA ASP A 158 -8.31 9.39 -18.66
C ASP A 158 -8.45 9.66 -17.16
N GLU A 159 -7.72 10.65 -16.63
CA GLU A 159 -7.76 11.05 -15.21
C GLU A 159 -8.31 12.48 -15.04
N GLN A 160 -8.89 13.06 -16.09
CA GLN A 160 -9.43 14.40 -16.07
C GLN A 160 -10.72 14.49 -15.25
N TYR A 161 -10.88 15.60 -14.52
CA TYR A 161 -12.11 15.93 -13.82
C TYR A 161 -12.30 17.44 -13.67
N SER A 162 -13.50 17.84 -13.26
CA SER A 162 -13.83 19.20 -12.86
C SER A 162 -14.64 19.20 -11.57
N ILE A 163 -14.39 20.18 -10.70
CA ILE A 163 -15.18 20.41 -9.49
C ILE A 163 -15.82 21.79 -9.60
N LYS A 164 -17.14 21.87 -9.41
CA LYS A 164 -17.92 23.11 -9.44
C LYS A 164 -18.64 23.28 -8.11
N ILE A 165 -18.36 24.36 -7.38
CA ILE A 165 -18.99 24.65 -6.08
C ILE A 165 -19.54 26.07 -6.10
N ASN A 166 -20.87 26.20 -6.16
CA ASN A 166 -21.60 27.46 -6.20
C ASN A 166 -21.07 28.46 -7.23
N VAL A 167 -20.96 27.99 -8.45
CA VAL A 167 -20.56 28.78 -9.62
C VAL A 167 -21.80 29.37 -10.31
N PRO A 168 -21.68 30.47 -11.09
CA PRO A 168 -22.81 31.17 -11.70
C PRO A 168 -23.75 30.29 -12.55
N ASP A 169 -23.20 29.27 -13.22
CA ASP A 169 -23.95 28.31 -14.06
C ASP A 169 -24.56 27.15 -13.25
N SER A 170 -24.24 27.03 -11.96
CA SER A 170 -24.76 26.00 -11.04
C SER A 170 -24.87 26.53 -9.61
N PRO A 171 -25.68 27.58 -9.37
CA PRO A 171 -25.75 28.25 -8.08
C PRO A 171 -26.27 27.30 -6.99
N GLY A 172 -25.63 27.34 -5.82
CA GLY A 172 -26.00 26.52 -4.65
C GLY A 172 -25.73 25.01 -4.77
N ARG A 173 -25.07 24.56 -5.85
CA ARG A 173 -24.74 23.13 -6.06
C ARG A 173 -23.23 22.88 -5.90
N ALA A 174 -22.90 21.64 -5.54
CA ALA A 174 -21.54 21.11 -5.54
C ALA A 174 -21.50 19.87 -6.44
N GLN A 175 -20.62 19.87 -7.43
CA GLN A 175 -20.56 18.85 -8.47
C GLN A 175 -19.11 18.42 -8.72
N ILE A 176 -18.89 17.10 -8.86
CA ILE A 176 -17.66 16.50 -9.36
C ILE A 176 -18.02 15.88 -10.71
N ILE A 177 -17.38 16.32 -11.79
CA ILE A 177 -17.68 15.93 -13.17
C ILE A 177 -16.45 15.24 -13.75
N SER A 178 -16.63 14.05 -14.33
CA SER A 178 -15.56 13.32 -15.02
C SER A 178 -16.13 12.39 -16.09
N ASP A 179 -15.36 12.16 -17.14
CA ASP A 179 -15.70 11.25 -18.23
C ASP A 179 -15.22 9.82 -17.95
N SER A 180 -14.51 9.59 -16.84
CA SER A 180 -13.96 8.29 -16.48
C SER A 180 -14.08 8.00 -14.97
N LEU A 181 -13.99 6.71 -14.63
CA LEU A 181 -13.89 6.27 -13.23
C LEU A 181 -12.63 6.85 -12.54
N TRP A 182 -11.52 6.94 -13.26
CA TRP A 182 -10.23 7.35 -12.70
C TRP A 182 -10.21 8.84 -12.38
N GLY A 183 -10.73 9.68 -13.28
CA GLY A 183 -10.91 11.11 -13.01
C GLY A 183 -11.87 11.36 -11.84
N ALA A 184 -12.94 10.57 -11.72
CA ALA A 184 -13.83 10.63 -10.56
C ALA A 184 -13.09 10.31 -9.25
N TYR A 185 -12.17 9.34 -9.22
CA TYR A 185 -11.33 9.08 -8.04
C TYR A 185 -10.46 10.27 -7.68
N ARG A 186 -9.83 10.93 -8.67
CA ARG A 186 -8.98 12.11 -8.43
C ARG A 186 -9.79 13.30 -7.92
N GLY A 187 -10.97 13.52 -8.50
CA GLY A 187 -11.89 14.56 -8.07
C GLY A 187 -12.46 14.36 -6.67
N LEU A 188 -12.77 13.11 -6.30
CA LEU A 188 -13.18 12.78 -4.92
C LEU A 188 -12.09 13.11 -3.91
N GLU A 189 -10.82 12.80 -4.20
CA GLU A 189 -9.71 13.16 -3.31
C GLU A 189 -9.57 14.67 -3.18
N THR A 190 -9.52 15.41 -4.30
CA THR A 190 -9.44 16.89 -4.27
C THR A 190 -10.60 17.51 -3.51
N PHE A 191 -11.84 17.02 -3.68
CA PHE A 191 -12.99 17.52 -2.94
C PHE A 191 -12.82 17.43 -1.41
N THR A 192 -12.18 16.37 -0.91
CA THR A 192 -11.93 16.25 0.53
C THR A 192 -10.97 17.30 1.07
N GLN A 193 -10.06 17.80 0.24
CA GLN A 193 -9.03 18.78 0.59
C GLN A 193 -9.58 20.22 0.55
N LEU A 194 -10.67 20.47 -0.20
CA LEU A 194 -11.38 21.77 -0.21
C LEU A 194 -12.14 22.07 1.08
N ILE A 195 -12.22 21.09 1.99
CA ILE A 195 -12.89 21.21 3.28
C ILE A 195 -11.84 21.40 4.36
N TYR A 196 -11.85 22.57 4.99
CA TYR A 196 -10.91 22.93 6.04
C TYR A 196 -11.64 23.39 7.30
N PHE A 197 -11.00 23.28 8.47
CA PHE A 197 -11.54 23.80 9.71
C PHE A 197 -11.04 25.24 9.91
N SER A 198 -11.95 26.20 9.99
CA SER A 198 -11.60 27.58 10.31
C SER A 198 -11.58 27.78 11.81
N GLU A 199 -10.41 28.01 12.40
CA GLU A 199 -10.29 28.33 13.83
C GLU A 199 -11.02 29.63 14.18
N LYS A 200 -10.93 30.63 13.31
CA LYS A 200 -11.62 31.92 13.44
C LYS A 200 -13.13 31.77 13.63
N HIS A 201 -13.75 30.81 12.93
CA HIS A 201 -15.20 30.59 12.98
C HIS A 201 -15.59 29.38 13.82
N GLY A 202 -14.63 28.55 14.26
CA GLY A 202 -14.86 27.31 14.99
C GLY A 202 -15.67 26.28 14.21
N GLN A 203 -15.63 26.31 12.87
CA GLN A 203 -16.47 25.50 11.98
C GLN A 203 -15.73 25.08 10.72
N PHE A 204 -16.22 24.00 10.09
CA PHE A 204 -15.70 23.58 8.79
C PHE A 204 -16.25 24.46 7.67
N HIS A 205 -15.34 24.87 6.81
CA HIS A 205 -15.60 25.64 5.60
C HIS A 205 -15.40 24.75 4.38
N LEU A 206 -16.22 24.95 3.36
CA LEU A 206 -16.02 24.46 2.01
C LEU A 206 -15.69 25.64 1.11
N ARG A 207 -14.51 25.59 0.46
CA ARG A 207 -14.08 26.61 -0.50
C ARG A 207 -14.94 26.56 -1.76
N GLN A 208 -15.32 27.72 -2.29
CA GLN A 208 -16.17 27.83 -3.49
C GLN A 208 -15.34 28.18 -4.71
N GLY A 209 -15.81 27.79 -5.90
CA GLY A 209 -15.13 28.06 -7.14
C GLY A 209 -15.24 26.93 -8.15
N ILE A 210 -14.38 26.99 -9.16
CA ILE A 210 -14.26 25.98 -10.21
C ILE A 210 -12.82 25.47 -10.28
N ILE A 211 -12.67 24.15 -10.29
CA ILE A 211 -11.41 23.46 -10.54
C ILE A 211 -11.57 22.66 -11.83
N ARG A 212 -10.59 22.77 -12.73
CA ARG A 212 -10.43 21.87 -13.89
C ARG A 212 -9.04 21.27 -13.78
N ASP A 213 -8.96 19.96 -13.78
CA ASP A 213 -7.72 19.30 -13.40
C ASP A 213 -7.48 18.01 -14.17
N PHE A 214 -6.21 17.74 -14.45
CA PHE A 214 -5.70 16.60 -15.19
C PHE A 214 -4.18 16.48 -14.93
N PRO A 215 -3.60 15.28 -15.03
CA PRO A 215 -2.16 15.13 -14.78
C PRO A 215 -1.32 15.71 -15.92
N ARG A 216 -0.19 16.33 -15.59
CA ARG A 216 0.84 16.73 -16.57
C ARG A 216 1.48 15.51 -17.24
N TYR A 217 1.77 14.46 -16.47
CA TYR A 217 2.36 13.22 -16.97
C TYR A 217 1.47 12.01 -16.70
N ALA A 218 1.37 11.12 -17.70
CA ALA A 218 0.55 9.92 -17.61
C ALA A 218 1.19 8.83 -16.71
N HIS A 219 2.52 8.79 -16.60
CA HIS A 219 3.23 7.81 -15.77
C HIS A 219 3.75 8.46 -14.48
N ARG A 220 3.11 8.14 -13.35
CA ARG A 220 3.48 8.68 -12.03
C ARG A 220 3.66 7.52 -11.07
N GLY A 221 4.92 7.10 -10.92
CA GLY A 221 5.29 5.89 -10.21
C GLY A 221 5.83 6.10 -8.79
N LEU A 222 5.60 5.10 -7.96
CA LEU A 222 6.36 4.86 -6.73
C LEU A 222 6.87 3.43 -6.79
N MET A 223 8.19 3.26 -6.73
CA MET A 223 8.85 1.96 -6.71
C MET A 223 9.10 1.51 -5.26
N LEU A 224 8.71 0.27 -4.94
CA LEU A 224 9.09 -0.39 -3.69
C LEU A 224 9.91 -1.65 -3.97
N ASP A 225 11.06 -1.73 -3.33
CA ASP A 225 11.89 -2.94 -3.25
C ASP A 225 11.39 -3.84 -2.10
N THR A 226 10.98 -5.04 -2.48
CA THR A 226 10.48 -6.05 -1.54
C THR A 226 11.41 -7.24 -1.37
N SER A 227 12.61 -7.16 -1.95
CA SER A 227 13.62 -8.21 -1.90
C SER A 227 14.68 -7.92 -0.83
N ARG A 228 15.26 -6.71 -0.83
CA ARG A 228 16.30 -6.36 0.15
C ARG A 228 15.76 -6.48 1.57
N HIS A 229 14.51 -6.07 1.79
CA HIS A 229 13.71 -6.47 2.94
C HIS A 229 12.29 -6.85 2.51
N PHE A 230 11.72 -7.85 3.16
CA PHE A 230 10.31 -8.19 2.97
C PHE A 230 9.41 -7.09 3.54
N LEU A 231 8.38 -6.69 2.79
CA LEU A 231 7.35 -5.76 3.23
C LEU A 231 6.03 -6.52 3.43
N SER A 232 5.32 -6.28 4.53
CA SER A 232 4.03 -6.94 4.71
C SER A 232 3.00 -6.43 3.68
N VAL A 233 2.06 -7.28 3.30
CA VAL A 233 0.90 -6.90 2.45
C VAL A 233 0.18 -5.68 3.03
N SER A 234 0.10 -5.57 4.36
CA SER A 234 -0.46 -4.40 5.04
C SER A 234 0.33 -3.12 4.78
N SER A 235 1.66 -3.17 4.78
CA SER A 235 2.51 -2.01 4.48
C SER A 235 2.39 -1.59 3.01
N ILE A 236 2.39 -2.55 2.08
CA ILE A 236 2.18 -2.28 0.65
C ILE A 236 0.82 -1.60 0.44
N LYS A 237 -0.26 -2.12 1.04
CA LYS A 237 -1.59 -1.52 0.95
C LYS A 237 -1.68 -0.15 1.60
N ALA A 238 -0.99 0.07 2.72
CA ALA A 238 -0.91 1.39 3.33
C ALA A 238 -0.20 2.39 2.40
N THR A 239 0.86 1.96 1.71
CA THR A 239 1.53 2.77 0.70
C THR A 239 0.63 3.06 -0.50
N LEU A 240 -0.09 2.07 -1.03
CA LEU A 240 -1.06 2.26 -2.12
C LEU A 240 -2.19 3.24 -1.76
N GLU A 241 -2.62 3.25 -0.50
CA GLU A 241 -3.58 4.23 0.02
C GLU A 241 -2.98 5.66 0.01
N LEU A 242 -1.72 5.80 0.42
CA LEU A 242 -1.00 7.08 0.39
C LEU A 242 -0.70 7.55 -1.03
N MET A 243 -0.40 6.63 -1.95
CA MET A 243 -0.27 6.91 -3.38
C MET A 243 -1.56 7.50 -3.95
N ALA A 244 -2.71 6.93 -3.60
CA ALA A 244 -4.01 7.43 -4.04
C ALA A 244 -4.28 8.86 -3.54
N PHE A 245 -3.94 9.16 -2.28
CA PHE A 245 -4.09 10.51 -1.71
C PHE A 245 -3.20 11.55 -2.39
N ASN A 246 -2.10 11.10 -2.99
CA ASN A 246 -1.14 11.94 -3.71
C ASN A 246 -1.29 11.84 -5.24
N LYS A 247 -2.31 11.16 -5.74
CA LYS A 247 -2.58 10.97 -7.18
C LYS A 247 -1.48 10.27 -7.98
N PHE A 248 -0.63 9.47 -7.34
CA PHE A 248 0.20 8.47 -8.04
C PHE A 248 -0.69 7.41 -8.69
N ASN A 249 -0.24 6.87 -9.82
CA ASN A 249 -1.02 5.90 -10.60
C ASN A 249 -0.24 4.65 -11.03
N VAL A 250 1.06 4.55 -10.73
CA VAL A 250 1.88 3.35 -10.98
C VAL A 250 2.54 2.90 -9.69
N PHE A 251 2.30 1.66 -9.30
CA PHE A 251 3.08 0.94 -8.31
C PHE A 251 4.07 0.06 -9.06
N HIS A 252 5.33 0.50 -9.07
CA HIS A 252 6.43 -0.28 -9.60
C HIS A 252 6.90 -1.23 -8.50
N TRP A 253 6.63 -2.53 -8.69
CA TRP A 253 6.93 -3.53 -7.69
C TRP A 253 8.20 -4.28 -8.05
N HIS A 254 9.31 -3.88 -7.42
CA HIS A 254 10.57 -4.60 -7.47
C HIS A 254 10.47 -5.86 -6.58
N LEU A 255 10.11 -6.97 -7.22
CA LEU A 255 9.62 -8.19 -6.57
C LEU A 255 10.73 -9.02 -5.93
N VAL A 256 11.89 -9.11 -6.59
CA VAL A 256 12.96 -10.08 -6.31
C VAL A 256 14.31 -9.45 -6.64
N ASP A 257 15.36 -9.84 -5.90
CA ASP A 257 16.74 -9.34 -6.06
C ASP A 257 17.71 -10.35 -5.40
N ASP A 258 19.00 -10.02 -5.25
CA ASP A 258 20.04 -10.83 -4.64
C ASP A 258 19.75 -11.35 -3.22
N PRO A 259 19.15 -10.56 -2.30
CA PRO A 259 18.99 -11.01 -0.93
C PRO A 259 17.83 -11.99 -0.75
N SER A 260 16.72 -11.83 -1.47
CA SER A 260 15.57 -12.73 -1.34
C SER A 260 14.69 -12.87 -2.59
N PHE A 261 13.96 -14.00 -2.64
CA PHE A 261 12.94 -14.30 -3.64
C PHE A 261 11.59 -14.53 -2.95
N PRO A 262 10.85 -13.46 -2.55
CA PRO A 262 9.59 -13.63 -1.82
C PRO A 262 8.41 -14.01 -2.71
N PHE A 263 8.48 -13.80 -4.03
CA PHE A 263 7.39 -14.15 -4.95
C PHE A 263 7.18 -15.66 -5.04
N VAL A 264 5.97 -16.15 -4.70
CA VAL A 264 5.64 -17.57 -4.84
C VAL A 264 5.29 -17.89 -6.29
N SER A 265 6.25 -18.40 -7.05
CA SER A 265 6.00 -18.97 -8.38
C SER A 265 5.33 -20.35 -8.27
N VAL A 266 4.21 -20.53 -8.93
CA VAL A 266 3.52 -21.83 -9.07
C VAL A 266 4.33 -22.76 -9.98
N THR A 267 4.96 -22.20 -11.01
CA THR A 267 5.79 -22.94 -11.97
C THR A 267 7.09 -23.43 -11.35
N PHE A 268 7.67 -22.65 -10.44
CA PHE A 268 8.94 -22.93 -9.77
C PHE A 268 8.84 -22.72 -8.26
N PRO A 269 8.17 -23.62 -7.52
CA PRO A 269 7.93 -23.44 -6.07
C PRO A 269 9.21 -23.33 -5.23
N ASN A 270 10.31 -23.93 -5.71
CA ASN A 270 11.59 -23.88 -5.01
C ASN A 270 12.24 -22.49 -4.98
N LEU A 271 11.85 -21.56 -5.87
CA LEU A 271 12.40 -20.19 -5.86
C LEU A 271 12.09 -19.49 -4.54
N SER A 272 10.81 -19.37 -4.17
CA SER A 272 10.45 -18.87 -2.84
C SER A 272 10.79 -19.85 -1.72
N GLY A 273 10.62 -21.16 -1.95
CA GLY A 273 10.87 -22.19 -0.94
C GLY A 273 12.31 -22.23 -0.42
N LYS A 274 13.28 -21.75 -1.19
CA LYS A 274 14.71 -21.69 -0.81
C LYS A 274 15.34 -20.30 -0.90
N GLY A 275 14.76 -19.39 -1.66
CA GLY A 275 15.25 -18.04 -1.89
C GLY A 275 14.58 -16.97 -1.02
N ALA A 276 13.41 -17.21 -0.43
CA ALA A 276 12.81 -16.26 0.51
C ALA A 276 13.57 -16.25 1.85
N TYR A 277 13.55 -15.12 2.56
CA TYR A 277 14.17 -15.01 3.89
C TYR A 277 13.62 -16.05 4.87
N ARG A 278 12.31 -16.26 4.84
CA ARG A 278 11.58 -17.22 5.66
C ARG A 278 10.34 -17.73 4.92
N PRO A 279 9.83 -18.94 5.26
CA PRO A 279 8.62 -19.47 4.64
C PRO A 279 7.35 -18.62 4.83
N ASP A 280 7.33 -17.72 5.82
CA ASP A 280 6.23 -16.78 6.10
C ASP A 280 6.47 -15.37 5.54
N MET A 281 7.62 -15.11 4.92
CA MET A 281 7.98 -13.84 4.29
C MET A 281 7.92 -13.99 2.77
N VAL A 282 6.72 -14.31 2.28
CA VAL A 282 6.45 -14.59 0.86
C VAL A 282 5.17 -13.90 0.40
N TYR A 283 5.04 -13.69 -0.90
CA TYR A 283 3.82 -13.21 -1.55
C TYR A 283 3.17 -14.34 -2.31
N THR A 284 2.09 -14.88 -1.75
CA THR A 284 1.31 -15.95 -2.37
C THR A 284 0.54 -15.46 -3.60
N PRO A 285 0.02 -16.36 -4.46
CA PRO A 285 -0.92 -15.99 -5.51
C PRO A 285 -2.08 -15.11 -5.04
N ASP A 286 -2.65 -15.43 -3.88
CA ASP A 286 -3.74 -14.66 -3.28
C ASP A 286 -3.28 -13.28 -2.81
N ASP A 287 -2.08 -13.17 -2.22
CA ASP A 287 -1.54 -11.87 -1.80
C ASP A 287 -1.31 -10.94 -3.01
N VAL A 288 -0.75 -11.48 -4.09
CA VAL A 288 -0.52 -10.72 -5.33
C VAL A 288 -1.85 -10.26 -5.94
N ALA A 289 -2.84 -11.14 -6.05
CA ALA A 289 -4.16 -10.79 -6.56
C ALA A 289 -4.86 -9.74 -5.68
N ASP A 290 -4.75 -9.86 -4.36
CA ASP A 290 -5.34 -8.93 -3.39
C ASP A 290 -4.65 -7.55 -3.43
N ILE A 291 -3.34 -7.48 -3.67
CA ILE A 291 -2.61 -6.22 -3.88
C ILE A 291 -3.04 -5.56 -5.20
N ILE A 292 -3.12 -6.32 -6.29
CA ILE A 292 -3.54 -5.82 -7.61
C ILE A 292 -4.96 -5.26 -7.54
N GLU A 293 -5.91 -5.99 -6.93
CA GLU A 293 -7.29 -5.52 -6.79
C GLU A 293 -7.39 -4.28 -5.88
N PHE A 294 -6.60 -4.24 -4.80
CA PHE A 294 -6.55 -3.08 -3.91
C PHE A 294 -6.02 -1.82 -4.62
N ALA A 295 -5.03 -1.98 -5.51
CA ALA A 295 -4.47 -0.93 -6.36
C ALA A 295 -5.46 -0.49 -7.45
N ARG A 296 -6.12 -1.44 -8.13
CA ARG A 296 -7.13 -1.19 -9.17
C ARG A 296 -8.26 -0.30 -8.66
N ARG A 297 -8.80 -0.61 -7.47
CA ARG A 297 -9.85 0.20 -6.81
C ARG A 297 -9.44 1.63 -6.46
N ARG A 298 -8.18 2.00 -6.66
CA ARG A 298 -7.60 3.34 -6.46
C ARG A 298 -7.05 3.95 -7.75
N GLY A 299 -7.27 3.29 -8.89
CA GLY A 299 -6.71 3.70 -10.18
C GLY A 299 -5.19 3.66 -10.16
N ILE A 300 -4.61 2.62 -9.57
CA ILE A 300 -3.16 2.40 -9.54
C ILE A 300 -2.84 1.11 -10.30
N ARG A 301 -1.98 1.23 -11.30
CA ARG A 301 -1.39 0.13 -12.06
C ARG A 301 -0.34 -0.57 -11.22
N VAL A 302 -0.22 -1.90 -11.35
CA VAL A 302 0.85 -2.66 -10.69
C VAL A 302 1.77 -3.22 -11.76
N VAL A 303 2.96 -2.63 -11.88
CA VAL A 303 3.98 -3.02 -12.87
C VAL A 303 5.02 -3.87 -12.14
N PRO A 304 5.08 -5.18 -12.39
CA PRO A 304 6.08 -6.03 -11.77
C PRO A 304 7.45 -5.81 -12.42
N GLU A 305 8.49 -5.86 -11.59
CA GLU A 305 9.87 -6.00 -12.05
C GLU A 305 10.42 -7.38 -11.72
N VAL A 306 11.04 -7.99 -12.73
CA VAL A 306 11.79 -9.23 -12.63
C VAL A 306 13.13 -9.00 -13.30
N ASP A 307 14.06 -8.46 -12.53
CA ASP A 307 15.37 -8.03 -13.02
C ASP A 307 16.28 -9.22 -13.33
N THR A 308 16.91 -9.16 -14.50
CA THR A 308 17.90 -10.11 -15.00
C THR A 308 18.83 -9.42 -16.01
N PRO A 309 20.09 -9.86 -16.19
CA PRO A 309 20.72 -11.06 -15.60
C PRO A 309 21.41 -10.82 -14.26
N GLY A 310 21.59 -9.56 -13.84
CA GLY A 310 22.07 -9.18 -12.52
C GLY A 310 21.03 -9.44 -11.43
N HIS A 311 21.35 -9.11 -10.17
CA HIS A 311 20.39 -9.11 -9.05
C HIS A 311 19.62 -10.43 -8.84
N VAL A 312 20.29 -11.57 -9.08
CA VAL A 312 19.66 -12.90 -9.13
C VAL A 312 20.19 -13.91 -8.12
N ARG A 313 21.03 -13.51 -7.16
CA ARG A 313 21.67 -14.45 -6.22
C ARG A 313 20.67 -15.32 -5.46
N SER A 314 19.52 -14.78 -5.07
CA SER A 314 18.46 -15.53 -4.36
C SER A 314 17.82 -16.64 -5.21
N TRP A 315 17.92 -16.55 -6.54
CA TRP A 315 17.28 -17.45 -7.48
C TRP A 315 18.03 -18.78 -7.57
N GLY A 316 19.36 -18.75 -7.43
CA GLY A 316 20.23 -19.91 -7.52
C GLY A 316 19.94 -20.98 -6.46
N ALA A 317 19.44 -20.58 -5.29
CA ALA A 317 19.02 -21.54 -4.26
C ALA A 317 17.83 -22.40 -4.71
N GLY A 318 16.92 -21.82 -5.51
CA GLY A 318 15.69 -22.46 -5.96
C GLY A 318 15.76 -23.12 -7.34
N ALA A 319 16.78 -22.80 -8.14
CA ALA A 319 16.97 -23.30 -9.50
C ALA A 319 18.42 -23.73 -9.75
N ASP A 320 18.64 -25.04 -9.80
CA ASP A 320 19.96 -25.62 -10.01
C ASP A 320 20.53 -25.23 -11.38
N ASN A 321 21.85 -24.99 -11.44
CA ASN A 321 22.60 -24.65 -12.65
C ASN A 321 22.10 -23.40 -13.40
N LEU A 322 21.38 -22.49 -12.72
CA LEU A 322 20.88 -21.24 -13.28
C LEU A 322 21.92 -20.11 -13.27
N LEU A 323 22.64 -19.96 -12.16
CA LEU A 323 23.65 -18.91 -11.98
C LEU A 323 25.00 -19.35 -12.55
N THR A 324 25.80 -18.37 -12.99
CA THR A 324 27.20 -18.61 -13.39
C THR A 324 28.03 -18.95 -12.16
N VAL A 325 28.81 -20.03 -12.22
CA VAL A 325 29.80 -20.37 -11.19
C VAL A 325 31.05 -19.53 -11.40
N CYS A 326 31.53 -18.82 -10.38
CA CYS A 326 32.76 -18.04 -10.49
C CYS A 326 33.99 -18.90 -10.22
N TYR A 327 35.11 -18.55 -10.86
CA TYR A 327 36.37 -19.28 -10.76
C TYR A 327 37.47 -18.36 -10.24
N ASN A 328 38.37 -18.93 -9.45
CA ASN A 328 39.58 -18.23 -9.06
C ASN A 328 40.60 -18.31 -10.20
N GLU A 329 40.98 -17.15 -10.75
CA GLU A 329 41.92 -17.08 -11.88
C GLU A 329 43.29 -17.69 -11.59
N THR A 330 43.75 -17.66 -10.32
CA THR A 330 45.06 -18.20 -9.94
C THR A 330 45.05 -19.72 -9.83
N THR A 331 43.96 -20.32 -9.33
CA THR A 331 43.89 -21.77 -9.11
C THR A 331 43.16 -22.53 -10.22
N GLY A 332 42.40 -21.84 -11.06
CA GLY A 332 41.54 -22.43 -12.10
C GLY A 332 40.39 -23.28 -11.53
N GLN A 333 40.05 -23.10 -10.25
CA GLN A 333 38.99 -23.85 -9.57
C GLN A 333 37.79 -22.95 -9.23
N PRO A 334 36.58 -23.52 -9.11
CA PRO A 334 35.42 -22.80 -8.59
C PRO A 334 35.73 -22.20 -7.21
N ASP A 335 35.44 -20.92 -7.01
CA ASP A 335 35.72 -20.23 -5.74
C ASP A 335 34.58 -20.36 -4.70
N GLY A 336 33.48 -21.01 -5.10
CA GLY A 336 32.30 -21.21 -4.26
C GLY A 336 31.26 -20.08 -4.33
N THR A 337 31.49 -19.06 -5.16
CA THR A 337 30.58 -17.94 -5.38
C THR A 337 29.85 -18.06 -6.72
N PHE A 338 28.78 -17.27 -6.86
CA PHE A 338 27.94 -17.23 -8.04
C PHE A 338 27.77 -15.80 -8.51
N GLY A 339 27.71 -15.63 -9.82
CA GLY A 339 27.48 -14.34 -10.48
C GLY A 339 26.09 -14.25 -11.12
N PRO A 340 25.96 -13.45 -12.19
CA PRO A 340 24.72 -13.30 -12.96
C PRO A 340 24.20 -14.62 -13.52
N LEU A 341 22.98 -14.59 -14.08
CA LEU A 341 22.43 -15.71 -14.84
C LEU A 341 23.43 -16.20 -15.89
N ASP A 342 23.54 -17.52 -16.04
CA ASP A 342 24.45 -18.13 -17.02
C ASP A 342 23.85 -17.99 -18.44
N PRO A 343 24.42 -17.15 -19.32
CA PRO A 343 23.86 -16.85 -20.62
C PRO A 343 24.20 -17.92 -21.67
N THR A 344 25.11 -18.85 -21.36
CA THR A 344 25.57 -19.91 -22.27
C THR A 344 24.52 -21.03 -22.38
N LYS A 345 23.72 -21.21 -21.33
CA LYS A 345 22.81 -22.35 -21.19
C LYS A 345 21.43 -22.07 -21.79
N GLY A 346 20.99 -22.95 -22.69
CA GLY A 346 19.63 -22.94 -23.21
C GLY A 346 18.55 -23.15 -22.13
N SER A 347 18.89 -23.80 -21.01
CA SER A 347 18.00 -23.96 -19.86
C SER A 347 17.68 -22.64 -19.17
N THR A 348 18.64 -21.70 -19.08
CA THR A 348 18.43 -20.36 -18.49
C THR A 348 17.30 -19.63 -19.18
N TYR A 349 17.34 -19.53 -20.51
CA TYR A 349 16.27 -18.86 -21.27
C TYR A 349 14.93 -19.60 -21.21
N ARG A 350 14.92 -20.94 -21.15
CA ARG A 350 13.66 -21.69 -20.95
C ARG A 350 13.06 -21.42 -19.57
N PHE A 351 13.91 -21.32 -18.55
CA PHE A 351 13.50 -20.98 -17.19
C PHE A 351 12.92 -19.55 -17.15
N VAL A 352 13.66 -18.55 -17.63
CA VAL A 352 13.23 -17.15 -17.66
C VAL A 352 11.94 -17.00 -18.46
N ARG A 353 11.81 -17.67 -19.62
CA ARG A 353 10.56 -17.66 -20.40
C ARG A 353 9.36 -18.09 -19.59
N ARG A 354 9.47 -19.23 -18.90
CA ARG A 354 8.35 -19.79 -18.13
C ARG A 354 8.02 -18.95 -16.91
N LEU A 355 9.03 -18.34 -16.27
CA LEU A 355 8.82 -17.44 -15.15
C LEU A 355 8.11 -16.17 -15.60
N LEU A 356 8.58 -15.52 -16.68
CA LEU A 356 7.94 -14.32 -17.23
C LEU A 356 6.54 -14.62 -17.79
N GLU A 357 6.31 -15.80 -18.36
CA GLU A 357 4.97 -16.25 -18.78
C GLU A 357 4.00 -16.32 -17.58
N GLU A 358 4.45 -16.85 -16.43
CA GLU A 358 3.63 -16.84 -15.21
C GLU A 358 3.38 -15.42 -14.70
N VAL A 359 4.44 -14.59 -14.61
CA VAL A 359 4.35 -13.23 -14.09
C VAL A 359 3.40 -12.40 -14.97
N THR A 360 3.58 -12.41 -16.28
CA THR A 360 2.72 -11.65 -17.22
C THR A 360 1.28 -12.17 -17.30
N THR A 361 1.02 -13.39 -16.84
CA THR A 361 -0.35 -13.91 -16.69
C THR A 361 -1.00 -13.43 -15.38
N ARG A 362 -0.21 -13.30 -14.30
CA ARG A 362 -0.70 -12.90 -12.97
C ARG A 362 -0.82 -11.39 -12.79
N PHE A 363 -0.01 -10.62 -13.51
CA PHE A 363 -0.02 -9.17 -13.50
C PHE A 363 -0.68 -8.65 -14.78
N PRO A 364 -1.89 -8.06 -14.71
CA PRO A 364 -2.66 -7.68 -15.89
C PRO A 364 -2.19 -6.38 -16.56
N ASP A 365 -1.20 -5.67 -15.99
CA ASP A 365 -0.66 -4.48 -16.65
C ASP A 365 0.01 -4.83 -17.98
N LYS A 366 -0.09 -3.94 -18.96
CA LYS A 366 0.53 -4.13 -20.28
C LYS A 366 2.05 -4.19 -20.20
N TYR A 367 2.64 -3.56 -19.18
CA TYR A 367 4.06 -3.39 -19.01
C TYR A 367 4.63 -4.35 -17.97
N ILE A 368 5.84 -4.84 -18.24
CA ILE A 368 6.73 -5.51 -17.29
C ILE A 368 8.07 -4.77 -17.27
N HIS A 369 8.65 -4.57 -16.09
CA HIS A 369 10.03 -4.07 -15.99
C HIS A 369 10.98 -5.28 -16.04
N LEU A 370 11.90 -5.27 -16.99
CA LEU A 370 12.87 -6.36 -17.20
C LEU A 370 14.20 -6.13 -16.48
N GLY A 371 14.33 -4.99 -15.80
CA GLY A 371 15.55 -4.56 -15.15
C GLY A 371 16.69 -4.34 -16.14
N GLY A 372 17.79 -5.04 -15.93
CA GLY A 372 19.00 -4.99 -16.75
C GLY A 372 20.00 -3.95 -16.27
N ASP A 373 19.96 -3.57 -15.00
CA ASP A 373 20.91 -2.65 -14.37
C ASP A 373 22.11 -3.37 -13.76
N GLU A 374 23.20 -2.61 -13.61
CA GLU A 374 24.38 -2.94 -12.81
C GLU A 374 25.05 -4.30 -13.07
N VAL A 375 24.82 -4.90 -14.24
CA VAL A 375 25.39 -6.20 -14.64
C VAL A 375 26.93 -6.18 -14.62
N PHE A 376 27.53 -5.00 -14.74
CA PHE A 376 28.98 -4.81 -14.67
C PHE A 376 29.62 -5.33 -13.38
N PHE A 377 28.90 -5.39 -12.25
CA PHE A 377 29.40 -6.02 -11.03
C PHE A 377 29.62 -7.54 -11.18
N GLY A 378 28.91 -8.17 -12.11
CA GLY A 378 28.99 -9.59 -12.41
C GLY A 378 29.98 -9.98 -13.52
N PHE A 379 30.54 -9.01 -14.24
CA PHE A 379 31.47 -9.26 -15.36
C PHE A 379 32.69 -10.09 -14.95
N PRO A 380 33.35 -9.85 -13.80
CA PRO A 380 34.49 -10.68 -13.39
C PRO A 380 34.12 -12.17 -13.25
N CYS A 381 32.91 -12.48 -12.77
CA CYS A 381 32.47 -13.87 -12.64
C CYS A 381 32.27 -14.53 -14.02
N TRP A 382 31.64 -13.84 -14.97
CA TRP A 382 31.52 -14.34 -16.34
C TRP A 382 32.89 -14.58 -16.98
N LEU A 383 33.80 -13.61 -16.88
CA LEU A 383 35.14 -13.72 -17.46
C LEU A 383 35.97 -14.82 -16.79
N SER A 384 35.76 -15.10 -15.50
CA SER A 384 36.45 -16.20 -14.82
C SER A 384 36.01 -17.59 -15.30
N ASN A 385 34.79 -17.74 -15.82
CA ASN A 385 34.16 -19.03 -16.06
C ASN A 385 34.58 -19.66 -17.42
N PRO A 386 35.18 -20.87 -17.44
CA PRO A 386 35.59 -21.53 -18.69
C PRO A 386 34.48 -21.81 -19.71
N ASP A 387 33.24 -22.10 -19.27
CA ASP A 387 32.11 -22.33 -20.19
C ASP A 387 31.70 -21.02 -20.88
N VAL A 388 31.75 -19.90 -20.15
CA VAL A 388 31.51 -18.56 -20.70
C VAL A 388 32.62 -18.18 -21.67
N GLN A 389 33.89 -18.41 -21.33
CA GLN A 389 35.02 -18.18 -22.23
C GLN A 389 34.89 -18.98 -23.54
N ALA A 390 34.58 -20.28 -23.46
CA ALA A 390 34.35 -21.11 -24.65
C ALA A 390 33.13 -20.63 -25.47
N TRP A 391 32.11 -20.10 -24.80
CA TRP A 391 30.95 -19.52 -25.46
C TRP A 391 31.27 -18.20 -26.16
N MET A 392 32.11 -17.36 -25.55
CA MET A 392 32.62 -16.11 -26.12
C MET A 392 33.43 -16.38 -27.40
N GLU A 393 34.35 -17.36 -27.37
CA GLU A 393 35.10 -17.81 -28.54
C GLU A 393 34.18 -18.27 -29.67
N LYS A 394 33.14 -19.05 -29.35
CA LYS A 394 32.16 -19.54 -30.33
C LYS A 394 31.36 -18.42 -31.00
N LEU A 395 31.06 -17.34 -30.26
CA LEU A 395 30.33 -16.19 -30.77
C LEU A 395 31.25 -15.11 -31.35
N ASN A 396 32.57 -15.31 -31.30
CA ASN A 396 33.57 -14.33 -31.70
C ASN A 396 33.36 -12.97 -31.00
N ILE A 397 33.11 -13.03 -29.69
CA ILE A 397 33.02 -11.87 -28.79
C ILE A 397 34.16 -11.95 -27.76
N SER A 398 34.56 -10.81 -27.22
CA SER A 398 35.78 -10.64 -26.43
C SER A 398 35.57 -9.93 -25.10
N THR A 399 34.45 -9.25 -24.89
CA THR A 399 34.19 -8.51 -23.65
C THR A 399 32.94 -8.99 -22.91
N ALA A 400 32.84 -8.67 -21.62
CA ALA A 400 31.69 -9.03 -20.80
C ALA A 400 30.43 -8.22 -21.15
N GLU A 401 30.60 -6.99 -21.65
CA GLU A 401 29.52 -6.18 -22.23
C GLU A 401 28.90 -6.87 -23.46
N GLU A 402 29.72 -7.54 -24.29
CA GLU A 402 29.22 -8.33 -25.41
C GLU A 402 28.45 -9.59 -24.94
N VAL A 403 28.86 -10.18 -23.81
CA VAL A 403 28.13 -11.29 -23.17
C VAL A 403 26.76 -10.81 -22.67
N GLU A 404 26.72 -9.67 -21.97
CA GLU A 404 25.47 -9.02 -21.54
C GLU A 404 24.56 -8.71 -22.72
N LYS A 405 25.11 -8.08 -23.76
CA LYS A 405 24.40 -7.76 -25.00
C LYS A 405 23.77 -8.99 -25.63
N ALA A 406 24.51 -10.10 -25.71
CA ALA A 406 24.01 -11.35 -26.25
C ALA A 406 22.87 -11.94 -25.39
N TYR A 407 22.96 -11.85 -24.06
CA TYR A 407 21.88 -12.23 -23.15
C TYR A 407 20.63 -11.38 -23.36
N MET A 408 20.76 -10.05 -23.27
CA MET A 408 19.64 -9.11 -23.35
C MET A 408 18.95 -9.18 -24.71
N GLN A 409 19.69 -9.23 -25.82
CA GLN A 409 19.08 -9.41 -27.15
C GLN A 409 18.27 -10.71 -27.26
N ARG A 410 18.68 -11.77 -26.55
CA ARG A 410 17.92 -13.02 -26.52
C ARG A 410 16.70 -12.92 -25.60
N LEU A 411 16.82 -12.25 -24.46
CA LEU A 411 15.71 -11.95 -23.55
C LEU A 411 14.61 -11.14 -24.25
N LEU A 412 14.97 -10.02 -24.89
CA LEU A 412 14.00 -9.15 -25.56
C LEU A 412 13.24 -9.88 -26.69
N ARG A 413 13.94 -10.73 -27.47
CA ARG A 413 13.31 -11.60 -28.49
C ARG A 413 12.39 -12.66 -27.89
N LEU A 414 12.67 -13.11 -26.68
CA LEU A 414 11.87 -14.09 -25.96
C LEU A 414 10.60 -13.44 -25.39
N VAL A 415 10.71 -12.26 -24.79
CA VAL A 415 9.58 -11.50 -24.20
C VAL A 415 8.51 -11.21 -25.25
N LYS A 416 8.92 -10.78 -26.46
CA LYS A 416 7.99 -10.57 -27.59
C LYS A 416 7.21 -11.80 -28.03
N ARG A 417 7.71 -13.00 -27.73
CA ARG A 417 7.08 -14.28 -28.09
C ARG A 417 6.26 -14.87 -26.94
N LEU A 418 6.18 -14.21 -25.80
CA LEU A 418 5.29 -14.63 -24.71
C LEU A 418 3.82 -14.51 -25.16
N PRO A 419 2.92 -15.39 -24.69
CA PRO A 419 1.50 -15.34 -25.05
C PRO A 419 0.84 -13.99 -24.74
N ALA A 420 1.17 -13.39 -23.59
CA ALA A 420 0.66 -12.09 -23.16
C ALA A 420 1.17 -10.90 -24.00
N LYS A 421 2.26 -11.09 -24.77
CA LYS A 421 2.93 -10.04 -25.57
C LYS A 421 3.08 -8.71 -24.81
N PRO A 422 3.69 -8.73 -23.61
CA PRO A 422 3.83 -7.51 -22.82
C PRO A 422 4.73 -6.51 -23.55
N GLU A 423 4.46 -5.22 -23.36
CA GLU A 423 5.47 -4.19 -23.56
C GLU A 423 6.41 -4.19 -22.36
N TYR A 424 7.61 -3.63 -22.52
CA TYR A 424 8.60 -3.69 -21.46
C TYR A 424 9.28 -2.35 -21.20
N VAL A 425 9.66 -2.19 -19.93
CA VAL A 425 10.51 -1.13 -19.41
C VAL A 425 11.86 -1.75 -19.05
N ILE A 426 12.93 -1.00 -19.24
CA ILE A 426 14.31 -1.39 -18.92
C ILE A 426 15.01 -0.23 -18.21
N TRP A 427 15.99 -0.53 -17.37
CA TRP A 427 16.91 0.49 -16.87
C TRP A 427 17.81 1.00 -18.01
N GLN A 428 18.32 2.22 -17.85
CA GLN A 428 19.16 2.89 -18.86
C GLN A 428 20.40 2.08 -19.29
N ASP A 429 20.97 1.27 -18.39
CA ASP A 429 22.18 0.47 -18.59
C ASP A 429 22.16 -0.33 -19.90
N VAL A 430 20.99 -0.88 -20.23
CA VAL A 430 20.79 -1.65 -21.46
C VAL A 430 21.07 -0.80 -22.71
N VAL A 431 20.63 0.46 -22.71
CA VAL A 431 20.88 1.40 -23.82
C VAL A 431 22.31 1.93 -23.76
N ASP A 432 22.83 2.21 -22.56
CA ASP A 432 24.21 2.66 -22.33
C ASP A 432 25.23 1.66 -22.89
N ASN A 433 24.96 0.36 -22.73
CA ASN A 433 25.81 -0.73 -23.21
C ASN A 433 25.58 -1.07 -24.69
N ASN A 434 24.99 -0.15 -25.47
CA ASN A 434 24.75 -0.27 -26.92
C ASN A 434 23.99 -1.56 -27.31
N ILE A 435 23.05 -1.99 -26.47
CA ILE A 435 22.17 -3.12 -26.74
C ILE A 435 21.00 -2.62 -27.57
N THR A 436 20.79 -3.25 -28.73
CA THR A 436 19.68 -2.87 -29.61
C THR A 436 18.35 -3.23 -28.99
N VAL A 437 17.58 -2.21 -28.62
CA VAL A 437 16.22 -2.32 -28.11
C VAL A 437 15.22 -1.96 -29.21
N GLN A 438 13.94 -2.11 -28.92
CA GLN A 438 12.89 -1.87 -29.90
C GLN A 438 12.40 -0.44 -29.82
N PRO A 439 11.89 0.16 -30.91
CA PRO A 439 11.51 1.57 -30.91
C PRO A 439 10.46 1.90 -29.85
N ASP A 440 9.55 0.96 -29.57
CA ASP A 440 8.51 1.05 -28.56
C ASP A 440 8.99 0.81 -27.12
N THR A 441 10.26 0.49 -26.90
CA THR A 441 10.81 0.26 -25.54
C THR A 441 10.74 1.54 -24.71
N ILE A 442 10.36 1.40 -23.44
CA ILE A 442 10.47 2.50 -22.46
C ILE A 442 11.78 2.35 -21.70
N VAL A 443 12.55 3.42 -21.64
CA VAL A 443 13.84 3.48 -20.93
C VAL A 443 13.68 4.27 -19.64
N HIS A 444 14.10 3.67 -18.53
CA HIS A 444 14.02 4.27 -17.20
C HIS A 444 15.40 4.84 -16.81
N VAL A 445 15.50 6.16 -16.84
CA VAL A 445 16.72 6.92 -16.51
C VAL A 445 16.80 7.09 -14.99
N TRP A 446 17.82 6.48 -14.39
CA TRP A 446 17.96 6.37 -12.94
C TRP A 446 19.32 6.85 -12.42
N LYS A 447 20.35 6.84 -13.26
CA LYS A 447 21.68 7.34 -12.89
C LYS A 447 21.70 8.86 -12.98
N GLY A 448 22.38 9.47 -12.01
CA GLY A 448 22.72 10.90 -12.02
C GLY A 448 24.06 11.20 -12.67
N GLY A 449 24.99 10.22 -12.70
CA GLY A 449 26.29 10.29 -13.39
C GLY A 449 27.20 11.49 -13.03
N ALA A 450 28.37 11.54 -13.68
CA ALA A 450 29.22 12.75 -13.66
C ALA A 450 28.64 13.89 -14.52
N ASP A 451 27.80 13.51 -15.48
CA ASP A 451 27.26 14.37 -16.54
C ASP A 451 25.80 14.84 -16.29
N GLY A 452 25.16 14.35 -15.23
CA GLY A 452 23.75 14.65 -14.93
C GLY A 452 22.78 13.73 -15.67
N TRP A 453 21.61 13.50 -15.06
CA TRP A 453 20.52 12.72 -15.67
C TRP A 453 19.96 13.40 -16.93
N GLN A 454 20.15 14.71 -17.06
CA GLN A 454 19.70 15.52 -18.19
C GLN A 454 20.35 15.08 -19.50
N GLN A 455 21.65 14.78 -19.49
CA GLN A 455 22.36 14.33 -20.70
C GLN A 455 21.86 12.96 -21.14
N GLU A 456 21.59 12.07 -20.18
CA GLU A 456 21.03 10.75 -20.49
C GLU A 456 19.60 10.86 -21.02
N ALA A 457 18.77 11.73 -20.43
CA ALA A 457 17.43 12.00 -20.94
C ALA A 457 17.45 12.54 -22.39
N ASP A 458 18.36 13.46 -22.71
CA ASP A 458 18.55 13.95 -24.09
C ASP A 458 18.99 12.82 -25.03
N LYS A 459 20.02 12.05 -24.65
CA LYS A 459 20.53 10.91 -25.42
C LYS A 459 19.42 9.90 -25.71
N VAL A 460 18.73 9.40 -24.69
CA VAL A 460 17.68 8.38 -24.83
C VAL A 460 16.52 8.88 -25.69
N THR A 461 16.07 10.12 -25.48
CA THR A 461 14.98 10.70 -26.28
C THR A 461 15.42 11.00 -27.72
N SER A 462 16.70 11.35 -27.95
CA SER A 462 17.26 11.55 -29.29
C SER A 462 17.29 10.25 -30.12
N LEU A 463 17.39 9.10 -29.45
CA LEU A 463 17.26 7.77 -30.04
C LEU A 463 15.80 7.38 -30.33
N GLY A 464 14.84 8.25 -29.98
CA GLY A 464 13.41 8.04 -30.23
C GLY A 464 12.71 7.16 -29.20
N HIS A 465 13.34 6.88 -28.06
CA HIS A 465 12.75 6.05 -27.01
C HIS A 465 11.86 6.87 -26.07
N ARG A 466 10.78 6.23 -25.63
CA ARG A 466 9.94 6.75 -24.54
C ARG A 466 10.72 6.66 -23.24
N THR A 467 10.59 7.67 -22.38
CA THR A 467 11.46 7.81 -21.20
C THR A 467 10.65 8.00 -19.92
N ILE A 468 11.13 7.39 -18.84
CA ILE A 468 10.69 7.63 -17.46
C ILE A 468 11.93 8.07 -16.67
N ILE A 469 11.79 9.06 -15.79
CA ILE A 469 12.89 9.58 -14.97
C ILE A 469 12.67 9.23 -13.49
N SER A 470 13.72 8.74 -12.84
CA SER A 470 13.79 8.61 -11.38
C SER A 470 15.08 9.14 -10.77
N SER A 471 16.08 9.52 -11.56
CA SER A 471 17.43 9.88 -11.07
C SER A 471 17.46 10.93 -9.96
N CYS A 472 16.58 11.93 -9.99
CA CYS A 472 16.49 12.96 -8.96
C CYS A 472 15.55 12.60 -7.79
N TRP A 473 14.93 11.42 -7.80
CA TRP A 473 13.87 11.00 -6.86
C TRP A 473 14.19 9.68 -6.14
N TYR A 474 15.46 9.45 -5.85
CA TYR A 474 15.91 8.37 -4.97
C TYR A 474 15.63 8.74 -3.52
N LEU A 475 14.51 8.24 -2.99
CA LEU A 475 14.09 8.50 -1.61
C LEU A 475 14.83 7.60 -0.61
N ASN A 476 15.41 6.48 -1.03
CA ASN A 476 16.25 5.68 -0.14
C ASN A 476 17.45 6.48 0.39
N TYR A 477 18.00 7.38 -0.42
CA TYR A 477 19.00 8.37 0.01
C TYR A 477 18.34 9.40 0.92
N ILE A 478 18.76 9.41 2.19
CA ILE A 478 18.30 10.36 3.20
C ILE A 478 19.39 11.36 3.50
N ASN A 479 19.02 12.63 3.66
CA ASN A 479 19.89 13.69 4.13
C ASN A 479 19.33 14.27 5.42
N TYR A 480 20.21 14.79 6.28
CA TYR A 480 19.76 15.52 7.47
C TYR A 480 19.09 16.83 7.04
N GLY A 481 17.92 17.12 7.62
CA GLY A 481 17.17 18.35 7.36
C GLY A 481 15.92 18.11 6.52
N VAL A 482 15.47 19.18 5.85
CA VAL A 482 14.27 19.19 5.00
C VAL A 482 14.71 18.94 3.56
N ASP A 483 14.62 17.70 3.11
CA ASP A 483 15.12 17.22 1.81
C ASP A 483 14.03 17.10 0.74
N TRP A 484 12.76 17.40 1.04
CA TRP A 484 11.71 17.37 0.03
C TRP A 484 11.79 18.49 -1.04
N PRO A 485 12.32 19.71 -0.77
CA PRO A 485 12.42 20.76 -1.77
C PRO A 485 13.25 20.35 -2.99
N GLN A 486 14.39 19.68 -2.82
CA GLN A 486 15.20 19.18 -3.94
C GLN A 486 14.42 18.21 -4.85
N TYR A 487 13.50 17.41 -4.30
CA TYR A 487 12.66 16.52 -5.08
C TYR A 487 11.55 17.28 -5.81
N TYR A 488 11.02 18.32 -5.16
CA TYR A 488 9.99 19.18 -5.72
C TYR A 488 10.52 20.04 -6.87
N GLU A 489 11.73 20.57 -6.74
CA GLU A 489 12.38 21.48 -7.69
C GLU A 489 12.98 20.76 -8.90
N CYS A 490 13.10 19.44 -8.87
CA CYS A 490 13.52 18.66 -10.05
C CYS A 490 12.49 18.78 -11.17
N GLU A 491 12.84 19.47 -12.26
CA GLU A 491 11.99 19.63 -13.44
C GLU A 491 12.33 18.58 -14.51
N PRO A 492 11.43 17.61 -14.80
CA PRO A 492 11.74 16.48 -15.68
C PRO A 492 12.06 16.85 -17.14
N GLU A 493 11.55 17.99 -17.62
CA GLU A 493 11.86 18.51 -18.96
C GLU A 493 13.14 19.36 -19.03
N ASP A 494 13.91 19.47 -17.94
CA ASP A 494 15.14 20.26 -17.88
C ASP A 494 16.32 19.56 -18.56
N PHE A 495 16.14 19.15 -19.81
CA PHE A 495 17.20 18.65 -20.68
C PHE A 495 17.13 19.31 -22.05
N ASN A 496 18.25 19.24 -22.79
CA ASN A 496 18.44 19.92 -24.08
C ASN A 496 17.74 19.21 -25.26
N GLY A 497 16.48 18.81 -25.09
CA GLY A 497 15.70 18.15 -26.13
C GLY A 497 14.78 19.12 -26.91
N THR A 498 14.51 18.78 -28.17
CA THR A 498 13.41 19.36 -28.96
C THR A 498 12.04 19.09 -28.33
N LEU A 499 10.99 19.81 -28.76
CA LEU A 499 9.62 19.54 -28.29
C LEU A 499 9.16 18.10 -28.58
N VAL A 500 9.63 17.51 -29.69
CA VAL A 500 9.34 16.11 -30.04
C VAL A 500 10.08 15.14 -29.12
N GLN A 501 11.33 15.43 -28.75
CA GLN A 501 12.03 14.63 -27.74
C GLN A 501 11.35 14.72 -26.38
N LYS A 502 10.95 15.93 -25.95
CA LYS A 502 10.25 16.14 -24.67
C LYS A 502 8.89 15.46 -24.60
N SER A 503 8.19 15.26 -25.72
CA SER A 503 6.93 14.50 -25.74
C SER A 503 7.11 12.99 -25.56
N LEU A 504 8.34 12.46 -25.69
CA LEU A 504 8.66 11.06 -25.37
C LEU A 504 8.78 10.83 -23.85
N LEU A 505 8.87 11.89 -23.05
CA LEU A 505 8.89 11.79 -21.59
C LEU A 505 7.49 11.47 -21.07
N LEU A 506 7.32 10.25 -20.54
CA LEU A 506 6.03 9.76 -20.05
C LEU A 506 5.71 10.24 -18.62
N GLY A 507 6.75 10.67 -17.90
CA GLY A 507 6.69 11.04 -16.49
C GLY A 507 7.86 10.45 -15.73
N GLY A 508 7.60 9.91 -14.55
CA GLY A 508 8.67 9.49 -13.66
C GLY A 508 8.25 8.72 -12.42
N GLU A 509 9.23 8.31 -11.64
CA GLU A 509 9.03 7.51 -10.43
C GLU A 509 9.86 7.99 -9.26
N ALA A 510 9.24 7.97 -8.07
CA ALA A 510 9.98 8.03 -6.82
C ALA A 510 10.47 6.62 -6.45
N CYS A 511 11.76 6.46 -6.17
CA CYS A 511 12.35 5.15 -5.87
C CYS A 511 12.63 4.97 -4.38
N MET A 512 12.09 3.90 -3.80
CA MET A 512 12.37 3.48 -2.42
C MET A 512 13.00 2.08 -2.41
N TRP A 513 14.30 2.05 -2.70
CA TRP A 513 15.13 0.86 -2.53
C TRP A 513 15.20 0.40 -1.07
N GLY A 514 15.37 -0.90 -0.88
CA GLY A 514 15.06 -1.60 0.37
C GLY A 514 16.26 -1.88 1.26
N GLU A 515 17.49 -1.50 0.92
CA GLU A 515 18.70 -1.88 1.69
C GLU A 515 18.63 -1.43 3.16
N PHE A 516 17.95 -0.31 3.40
CA PHE A 516 17.77 0.29 4.73
C PHE A 516 16.30 0.51 5.11
N VAL A 517 15.37 -0.11 4.38
CA VAL A 517 13.93 0.17 4.48
C VAL A 517 13.14 -1.11 4.64
N ASP A 518 12.32 -1.17 5.69
CA ASP A 518 11.39 -2.27 5.95
C ASP A 518 10.07 -1.72 6.53
N ASP A 519 9.19 -2.60 7.01
CA ASP A 519 7.92 -2.25 7.65
C ASP A 519 8.04 -1.22 8.79
N THR A 520 9.19 -1.13 9.46
CA THR A 520 9.38 -0.26 10.63
C THR A 520 9.54 1.20 10.27
N ASN A 521 10.06 1.50 9.07
CA ASN A 521 10.45 2.85 8.69
C ASN A 521 9.94 3.29 7.31
N LEU A 522 9.37 2.39 6.49
CA LEU A 522 8.89 2.66 5.13
C LEU A 522 8.02 3.92 5.06
N ILE A 523 6.91 3.93 5.80
CA ILE A 523 5.93 5.02 5.68
C ILE A 523 6.54 6.37 6.08
N SER A 524 7.30 6.42 7.18
CA SER A 524 7.93 7.66 7.66
C SER A 524 9.07 8.14 6.77
N ARG A 525 9.76 7.22 6.08
CA ARG A 525 10.82 7.57 5.14
C ARG A 525 10.22 8.02 3.82
N THR A 526 9.19 7.36 3.29
CA THR A 526 8.58 7.72 2.00
C THR A 526 7.76 9.01 2.08
N TRP A 527 6.98 9.20 3.15
CA TRP A 527 6.00 10.29 3.21
C TRP A 527 6.35 11.31 4.29
N PRO A 528 6.34 12.63 3.98
CA PRO A 528 5.72 13.25 2.80
C PRO A 528 6.67 13.46 1.60
N ARG A 529 7.90 12.96 1.60
CA ARG A 529 8.88 13.26 0.53
C ARG A 529 8.41 12.84 -0.87
N ALA A 530 7.76 11.68 -1.00
CA ALA A 530 7.14 11.25 -2.25
C ALA A 530 5.98 12.15 -2.71
N ALA A 531 5.33 12.90 -1.80
CA ALA A 531 4.28 13.84 -2.17
C ALA A 531 4.81 15.00 -3.02
N ALA A 532 6.09 15.38 -2.82
CA ALA A 532 6.77 16.38 -3.64
C ALA A 532 6.86 15.93 -5.11
N VAL A 533 7.28 14.68 -5.32
CA VAL A 533 7.35 14.05 -6.64
C VAL A 533 5.96 13.95 -7.27
N ALA A 534 4.95 13.61 -6.45
CA ALA A 534 3.57 13.49 -6.91
C ALA A 534 3.02 14.81 -7.47
N GLU A 535 3.32 15.94 -6.80
CA GLU A 535 2.91 17.26 -7.27
C GLU A 535 3.66 17.68 -8.54
N ARG A 536 4.98 17.48 -8.59
CA ARG A 536 5.78 17.76 -9.79
C ARG A 536 5.29 16.98 -11.02
N LEU A 537 4.83 15.75 -10.83
CA LEU A 537 4.34 14.91 -11.91
C LEU A 537 2.85 15.15 -12.28
N TRP A 538 2.09 15.80 -11.40
CA TRP A 538 0.66 16.09 -11.60
C TRP A 538 0.42 17.52 -12.09
N SER A 539 0.97 18.51 -11.40
CA SER A 539 0.65 19.94 -11.54
C SER A 539 1.30 20.60 -12.76
N ALA A 540 0.87 21.82 -13.04
CA ALA A 540 1.44 22.63 -14.12
C ALA A 540 2.95 22.88 -13.88
N LYS A 541 3.70 23.08 -14.97
CA LYS A 541 5.17 23.27 -14.91
C LYS A 541 5.58 24.44 -14.03
N GLU A 542 4.77 25.50 -14.06
CA GLU A 542 4.96 26.77 -13.36
C GLU A 542 4.75 26.62 -11.84
N VAL A 543 4.09 25.55 -11.39
CA VAL A 543 3.94 25.23 -9.97
C VAL A 543 5.22 24.54 -9.51
N SER A 544 6.24 25.35 -9.23
CA SER A 544 7.61 24.85 -9.05
C SER A 544 8.39 25.37 -7.85
N ASP A 545 7.87 26.39 -7.16
CA ASP A 545 8.52 26.99 -5.99
C ASP A 545 8.18 26.22 -4.71
N ALA A 546 9.20 25.65 -4.06
CA ALA A 546 9.04 24.87 -2.84
C ALA A 546 8.62 25.72 -1.63
N GLU A 547 9.04 26.99 -1.54
CA GLU A 547 8.64 27.87 -0.43
C GLU A 547 7.16 28.23 -0.54
N VAL A 548 6.66 28.45 -1.76
CA VAL A 548 5.21 28.64 -2.02
C VAL A 548 4.43 27.36 -1.73
N ALA A 549 4.99 26.18 -2.02
CA ALA A 549 4.34 24.90 -1.77
C ALA A 549 4.36 24.47 -0.29
N ARG A 550 5.31 24.97 0.52
CA ARG A 550 5.54 24.51 1.89
C ARG A 550 4.29 24.51 2.78
N PRO A 551 3.46 25.57 2.84
CA PRO A 551 2.25 25.57 3.67
C PRO A 551 1.28 24.43 3.30
N ARG A 552 1.07 24.20 1.99
CA ARG A 552 0.20 23.11 1.49
C ARG A 552 0.78 21.74 1.81
N MET A 553 2.10 21.57 1.67
CA MET A 553 2.79 20.32 2.02
C MET A 553 2.63 19.99 3.52
N GLU A 554 2.82 20.98 4.39
CA GLU A 554 2.70 20.81 5.83
C GLU A 554 1.27 20.47 6.27
N GLU A 555 0.27 21.15 5.69
CA GLU A 555 -1.14 20.86 5.92
C GLU A 555 -1.51 19.45 5.40
N HIS A 556 -1.11 19.11 4.18
CA HIS A 556 -1.36 17.79 3.58
C HIS A 556 -0.76 16.67 4.43
N ARG A 557 0.46 16.84 4.94
CA ARG A 557 1.10 15.89 5.87
C ARG A 557 0.28 15.71 7.15
N GLY A 558 -0.29 16.78 7.69
CA GLY A 558 -1.21 16.72 8.84
C GLY A 558 -2.49 15.96 8.52
N PHE A 559 -3.11 16.26 7.38
CA PHE A 559 -4.33 15.64 6.88
C PHE A 559 -4.17 14.13 6.67
N VAL A 560 -3.10 13.71 6.00
CA VAL A 560 -2.74 12.30 5.77
C VAL A 560 -2.57 11.53 7.09
N ARG A 561 -2.03 12.17 8.14
CA ARG A 561 -1.83 11.54 9.46
C ARG A 561 -3.13 11.30 10.22
N VAL A 562 -4.15 12.13 10.03
CA VAL A 562 -5.41 12.11 10.78
C VAL A 562 -6.45 11.16 10.16
N ARG A 563 -6.25 10.72 8.91
CA ARG A 563 -7.16 9.76 8.26
C ARG A 563 -7.10 8.40 8.96
N PRO A 564 -8.26 7.75 9.23
CA PRO A 564 -8.27 6.40 9.77
C PRO A 564 -7.71 5.45 8.71
N ARG A 565 -6.41 5.09 8.83
CA ARG A 565 -5.78 4.02 8.05
C ARG A 565 -6.70 2.81 8.10
N GLY A 566 -7.09 2.31 6.93
CA GLY A 566 -8.09 1.26 6.79
C GLY A 566 -7.87 0.16 7.84
N ARG A 567 -8.84 -0.04 8.74
CA ARG A 567 -8.85 -1.24 9.56
C ARG A 567 -9.04 -2.41 8.59
N CYS A 568 -7.98 -3.18 8.35
CA CYS A 568 -8.11 -4.51 7.77
C CYS A 568 -9.26 -5.23 8.48
N LEU A 569 -10.11 -5.92 7.70
CA LEU A 569 -11.17 -6.75 8.26
C LEU A 569 -10.59 -7.58 9.41
N LYS A 570 -11.17 -7.42 10.60
CA LYS A 570 -10.81 -8.23 11.77
C LYS A 570 -11.07 -9.69 11.44
N ARG A 571 -10.04 -10.44 11.07
CA ARG A 571 -10.00 -11.87 11.37
C ARG A 571 -9.95 -12.01 12.89
N GLY A 572 -10.90 -12.75 13.44
CA GLY A 572 -11.11 -12.90 14.88
C GLY A 572 -9.84 -13.32 15.60
N GLY A 573 -9.33 -12.44 16.46
CA GLY A 573 -8.19 -12.67 17.35
C GLY A 573 -8.33 -11.77 18.56
N LYS A 574 -8.20 -12.36 19.75
CA LYS A 574 -8.59 -11.78 21.04
C LYS A 574 -7.88 -10.44 21.32
N GLN A 575 -8.67 -9.51 21.84
CA GLN A 575 -8.25 -8.19 22.33
C GLN A 575 -7.18 -8.32 23.41
N TRP A 576 -5.97 -7.80 23.17
CA TRP A 576 -5.00 -7.56 24.22
C TRP A 576 -5.26 -6.16 24.79
N LYS A 577 -5.70 -6.12 26.06
CA LYS A 577 -5.88 -4.87 26.80
C LYS A 577 -4.50 -4.42 27.30
N ALA A 578 -4.04 -3.25 26.87
CA ALA A 578 -2.91 -2.57 27.49
C ALA A 578 -3.32 -2.10 28.89
N ALA A 579 -2.80 -2.77 29.91
CA ALA A 579 -2.82 -2.32 31.29
C ALA A 579 -1.38 -2.02 31.71
N ASN A 580 -1.10 -0.76 32.04
CA ASN A 580 -0.24 -0.30 33.14
C ASN A 580 -0.13 1.24 33.02
N ARG A 581 -0.86 2.00 33.83
CA ARG A 581 -0.53 2.41 35.21
C ARG A 581 0.83 3.10 35.31
N SER A 582 0.72 4.42 35.37
CA SER A 582 1.57 5.37 36.07
C SER A 582 2.22 4.79 37.33
N LYS A 583 3.56 4.80 37.34
CA LYS A 583 4.36 4.97 38.54
C LYS A 583 5.52 5.90 38.18
N GLY A 584 5.54 7.06 38.82
CA GLY A 584 6.63 8.03 38.72
C GLY A 584 7.91 7.45 39.31
N LEU A 585 9.05 7.86 38.74
CA LEU A 585 10.36 7.75 39.34
C LEU A 585 11.19 8.97 38.89
N ASN A 586 12.00 9.42 39.83
CA ASN A 586 12.62 10.74 39.95
C ASN A 586 13.69 11.06 38.90
N LYS A 587 13.94 12.38 38.74
CA LYS A 587 15.09 13.00 38.06
C LYS A 587 16.42 12.36 38.47
N PRO A 588 17.40 12.24 37.55
CA PRO A 588 18.82 12.20 37.92
C PRO A 588 19.45 13.62 37.84
N PRO A 589 20.48 13.91 38.65
CA PRO A 589 21.18 15.19 38.63
C PRO A 589 22.26 15.26 37.55
N THR A 590 22.59 16.49 37.19
CA THR A 590 23.73 16.97 36.42
C THR A 590 25.07 16.45 36.92
N GLY A 591 26.02 16.15 36.03
CA GLY A 591 27.42 16.04 36.44
C GLY A 591 28.35 15.24 35.52
N ASP A 592 29.03 16.00 34.68
CA ASP A 592 30.47 15.92 34.40
C ASP A 592 31.01 15.00 33.29
N ASN A 593 31.78 15.68 32.43
CA ASN A 593 32.59 15.16 31.34
C ASN A 593 33.85 14.49 31.91
N ARG A 594 34.23 13.32 31.38
CA ARG A 594 35.64 12.99 31.16
C ARG A 594 35.78 11.85 30.15
N ARG A 595 36.40 12.20 29.02
CA ARG A 595 37.01 11.27 28.06
C ARG A 595 38.22 10.60 28.71
N VAL A 596 38.39 9.30 28.50
CA VAL A 596 39.70 8.65 28.44
C VAL A 596 39.65 7.54 27.37
N HIS A 597 40.50 7.68 26.35
CA HIS A 597 40.88 6.62 25.41
C HIS A 597 41.81 5.63 26.11
N ALA A 598 41.67 4.32 25.84
CA ALA A 598 42.78 3.45 25.45
C ALA A 598 42.31 2.01 25.21
N SER A 599 42.57 1.54 23.99
CA SER A 599 42.72 0.15 23.59
C SER A 599 43.86 -0.54 24.34
N VAL A 600 43.72 -1.82 24.73
CA VAL A 600 44.80 -2.83 24.65
C VAL A 600 44.19 -4.23 24.53
N THR A 601 44.76 -4.95 23.57
CA THR A 601 44.71 -6.37 23.20
C THR A 601 44.96 -7.37 24.35
N GLY A 602 44.38 -8.57 24.27
CA GLY A 602 44.79 -9.69 25.13
C GLY A 602 44.16 -11.01 24.69
N ARG A 603 45.01 -11.88 24.15
CA ARG A 603 44.71 -13.17 23.50
C ARG A 603 44.92 -14.32 24.52
N LEU A 604 44.38 -15.49 24.18
CA LEU A 604 44.85 -16.87 24.52
C LEU A 604 44.11 -17.70 25.61
N SER A 605 43.38 -18.70 25.06
CA SER A 605 43.54 -20.16 25.24
C SER A 605 43.14 -20.85 26.57
N GLY A 606 42.43 -21.98 26.44
CA GLY A 606 42.51 -23.08 27.42
C GLY A 606 41.29 -24.01 27.54
N SER A 607 41.18 -24.98 26.62
CA SER A 607 40.79 -26.41 26.79
C SER A 607 39.91 -26.89 27.98
N GLY A 608 38.94 -27.78 27.71
CA GLY A 608 38.46 -28.75 28.73
C GLY A 608 37.10 -29.44 28.51
N SER A 609 37.14 -30.58 27.84
CA SER A 609 36.17 -31.67 27.56
C SER A 609 35.10 -32.14 28.60
N SER A 610 33.87 -32.35 28.10
CA SER A 610 32.97 -33.56 28.18
C SER A 610 32.06 -33.87 29.42
N PRO A 611 31.07 -34.81 29.37
CA PRO A 611 29.64 -34.48 29.33
C PRO A 611 28.78 -35.16 30.44
N ARG A 612 27.68 -34.53 30.88
CA ARG A 612 26.74 -35.16 31.82
C ARG A 612 25.57 -35.84 31.10
N GLY A 613 25.45 -37.15 31.31
CA GLY A 613 24.40 -38.02 30.77
C GLY A 613 22.98 -37.72 31.27
N ARG A 614 21.97 -38.12 30.49
CA ARG A 614 20.53 -37.99 30.80
C ARG A 614 19.94 -39.36 31.20
N PRO A 615 18.92 -39.41 32.08
CA PRO A 615 18.40 -40.66 32.65
C PRO A 615 17.60 -41.53 31.64
N ARG A 616 17.63 -42.85 31.84
CA ARG A 616 16.91 -43.88 31.02
C ARG A 616 15.43 -44.01 31.43
N CYS A 617 14.58 -44.41 30.47
CA CYS A 617 13.16 -44.74 30.71
C CYS A 617 13.01 -46.10 31.44
N PRO A 618 11.96 -46.31 32.26
CA PRO A 618 11.66 -47.60 32.90
C PRO A 618 11.34 -48.71 31.89
N GLU A 619 11.51 -49.97 32.30
CA GLU A 619 11.19 -51.15 31.47
C GLU A 619 9.74 -51.15 30.98
N GLY A 620 9.54 -51.53 29.70
CA GLY A 620 8.24 -51.54 29.03
C GLY A 620 7.88 -50.25 28.26
N TYR A 621 8.74 -49.23 28.26
CA TYR A 621 8.53 -47.95 27.57
C TYR A 621 9.70 -47.58 26.64
N LYS A 622 9.43 -47.06 25.44
CA LYS A 622 10.45 -46.49 24.53
C LYS A 622 10.37 -44.96 24.49
N ARG A 623 11.52 -44.31 24.31
CA ARG A 623 11.61 -42.84 24.25
C ARG A 623 11.23 -42.34 22.85
N HIS A 624 10.23 -41.46 22.79
CA HIS A 624 9.79 -40.80 21.55
C HIS A 624 10.71 -39.61 21.21
N ARG A 625 10.75 -39.17 19.94
CA ARG A 625 11.57 -38.02 19.47
C ARG A 625 11.33 -36.70 20.22
N SER A 626 10.20 -36.59 20.93
CA SER A 626 9.84 -35.47 21.81
C SER A 626 10.38 -35.58 23.26
N GLY A 627 11.18 -36.61 23.57
CA GLY A 627 11.85 -36.78 24.86
C GLY A 627 11.07 -37.55 25.93
N ARG A 628 9.77 -37.85 25.69
CA ARG A 628 8.88 -38.59 26.61
C ARG A 628 8.93 -40.12 26.40
N CYS A 629 8.79 -40.90 27.48
CA CYS A 629 8.73 -42.36 27.44
C CYS A 629 7.28 -42.84 27.20
N VAL A 630 7.04 -43.75 26.26
CA VAL A 630 5.69 -44.23 25.85
C VAL A 630 5.62 -45.76 25.85
N ARG A 631 4.51 -46.33 26.34
CA ARG A 631 4.26 -47.78 26.52
C ARG A 631 3.91 -48.46 25.19
N LEU A 632 4.37 -49.68 24.98
CA LEU A 632 4.06 -50.47 23.76
C LEU A 632 2.79 -51.34 23.92
N GLY A 633 1.89 -51.26 22.94
CA GLY A 633 0.73 -52.16 22.71
C GLY A 633 -0.41 -51.40 21.99
N ALA A 634 -1.16 -51.89 21.00
CA ALA A 634 -1.24 -53.16 20.26
C ALA A 634 -1.87 -52.88 18.86
N ARG A 635 -1.66 -53.78 17.89
CA ARG A 635 -2.17 -53.74 16.49
C ARG A 635 -3.66 -54.12 16.36
N MET A 636 -4.35 -53.57 15.35
CA MET A 636 -5.37 -54.21 14.47
C MET A 636 -5.50 -53.31 13.22
N GLU A 637 -5.07 -53.72 12.02
CA GLU A 637 -5.71 -54.58 11.01
C GLU A 637 -6.89 -53.98 10.23
N ALA A 638 -6.83 -54.21 8.91
CA ALA A 638 -7.66 -53.66 7.85
C ALA A 638 -8.85 -54.57 7.49
N GLY A 639 -9.92 -54.01 6.91
CA GLY A 639 -10.98 -54.83 6.31
C GLY A 639 -12.17 -54.08 5.70
N ARG A 640 -12.18 -54.06 4.35
CA ARG A 640 -13.28 -54.27 3.36
C ARG A 640 -14.66 -53.61 3.52
N GLY A 641 -15.16 -53.09 2.39
CA GLY A 641 -16.44 -52.38 2.26
C GLY A 641 -17.68 -53.24 1.97
N LEU A 642 -18.83 -52.56 1.86
CA LEU A 642 -20.13 -53.05 1.38
C LEU A 642 -21.01 -51.88 0.89
N LYS A 643 -21.80 -52.14 -0.17
CA LYS A 643 -22.70 -51.24 -0.92
C LYS A 643 -24.13 -51.14 -0.31
N PRO A 644 -25.02 -50.23 -0.79
CA PRO A 644 -26.10 -49.63 0.01
C PRO A 644 -27.50 -50.26 -0.15
N GLY A 645 -28.36 -50.10 0.87
CA GLY A 645 -29.80 -50.40 0.85
C GLY A 645 -30.62 -49.35 1.60
N ALA A 646 -31.78 -49.00 1.06
CA ALA A 646 -32.65 -47.88 1.40
C ALA A 646 -33.47 -48.05 2.70
N LEU A 647 -33.74 -46.95 3.43
CA LEU A 647 -34.85 -46.84 4.39
C LEU A 647 -35.30 -45.37 4.52
N ARG A 648 -36.54 -45.08 4.12
CA ARG A 648 -37.32 -43.87 4.45
C ARG A 648 -38.05 -44.12 5.78
N GLY A 649 -38.05 -43.16 6.71
CA GLY A 649 -38.87 -43.21 7.93
C GLY A 649 -39.07 -41.82 8.56
N ARG A 650 -40.32 -41.47 8.87
CA ARG A 650 -40.78 -40.17 9.41
C ARG A 650 -40.36 -40.01 10.88
N ALA A 651 -39.95 -38.81 11.29
CA ALA A 651 -39.67 -38.49 12.69
C ALA A 651 -40.95 -38.05 13.43
N GLU A 652 -41.32 -38.76 14.50
CA GLU A 652 -42.36 -38.35 15.45
C GLU A 652 -41.82 -37.32 16.46
N GLN A 653 -42.68 -36.38 16.89
CA GLN A 653 -42.29 -35.25 17.75
C GLN A 653 -42.28 -35.65 19.25
N CYS A 654 -41.12 -35.53 19.91
CA CYS A 654 -40.99 -35.64 21.37
C CYS A 654 -41.57 -34.39 22.07
N THR A 655 -42.36 -34.57 23.13
CA THR A 655 -42.88 -33.47 23.97
C THR A 655 -42.15 -33.39 25.33
N GLY A 656 -42.17 -32.21 25.95
CA GLY A 656 -41.65 -32.01 27.31
C GLY A 656 -40.14 -31.84 27.44
N GLY A 657 -39.54 -30.89 26.70
CA GLY A 657 -38.13 -30.48 26.89
C GLY A 657 -37.08 -31.53 26.49
N ARG A 658 -37.43 -32.43 25.58
CA ARG A 658 -36.57 -33.51 25.06
C ARG A 658 -36.45 -33.44 23.54
N VAL A 659 -35.34 -33.94 22.99
CA VAL A 659 -35.06 -33.95 21.54
C VAL A 659 -34.98 -35.39 21.01
N ALA A 660 -35.58 -35.65 19.85
CA ALA A 660 -35.55 -36.95 19.17
C ALA A 660 -34.20 -37.20 18.48
N TRP A 661 -33.66 -38.41 18.62
CA TRP A 661 -32.47 -38.88 17.90
C TRP A 661 -32.86 -39.71 16.66
N ALA A 662 -31.91 -39.89 15.74
CA ALA A 662 -32.12 -40.60 14.46
C ALA A 662 -32.48 -42.10 14.60
N ASP A 663 -32.36 -42.67 15.81
CA ASP A 663 -32.81 -44.01 16.18
C ASP A 663 -34.15 -44.02 16.92
N GLY A 664 -34.84 -42.88 17.00
CA GLY A 664 -36.17 -42.73 17.60
C GLY A 664 -36.19 -42.41 19.10
N ARG A 665 -35.05 -42.20 19.76
CA ARG A 665 -35.00 -41.95 21.23
C ARG A 665 -35.14 -40.46 21.60
N CYS A 666 -35.92 -40.14 22.64
CA CYS A 666 -36.10 -38.76 23.16
C CYS A 666 -35.20 -38.49 24.38
N VAL A 667 -34.35 -37.45 24.35
CA VAL A 667 -33.33 -37.16 25.41
C VAL A 667 -33.52 -35.76 26.03
N PRO A 668 -33.36 -35.55 27.36
CA PRO A 668 -33.56 -34.24 28.01
C PRO A 668 -32.56 -33.15 27.60
N LEU A 669 -33.03 -31.91 27.47
CA LEU A 669 -32.25 -30.74 26.99
C LEU A 669 -31.00 -30.39 27.84
N ALA A 670 -30.85 -30.92 29.06
CA ALA A 670 -29.95 -30.37 30.07
C ALA A 670 -28.53 -30.98 30.14
N THR A 671 -28.09 -31.83 29.20
CA THR A 671 -26.84 -32.61 29.37
C THR A 671 -25.84 -32.63 28.21
N LEU A 672 -25.67 -31.55 27.44
CA LEU A 672 -24.59 -31.46 26.44
C LEU A 672 -23.61 -30.30 26.72
N ARG A 673 -22.54 -30.59 27.47
CA ARG A 673 -21.41 -29.65 27.68
C ARG A 673 -20.58 -29.43 26.40
N SER A 674 -20.69 -30.32 25.42
CA SER A 674 -20.04 -30.23 24.10
C SER A 674 -20.92 -30.86 23.02
N CYS A 675 -20.86 -30.36 21.80
CA CYS A 675 -21.57 -30.96 20.67
C CYS A 675 -20.88 -32.27 20.21
N PRO A 676 -21.63 -33.26 19.69
CA PRO A 676 -21.07 -34.49 19.12
C PRO A 676 -20.10 -34.23 17.96
N LYS A 677 -19.23 -35.20 17.67
CA LYS A 677 -18.36 -35.19 16.47
C LYS A 677 -19.22 -34.94 15.21
N ASP A 678 -18.72 -34.06 14.34
CA ASP A 678 -19.35 -33.64 13.07
C ASP A 678 -20.67 -32.85 13.22
N SER A 679 -20.79 -32.05 14.30
CA SER A 679 -21.90 -31.10 14.47
C SER A 679 -21.39 -29.72 14.88
N TYR A 680 -22.11 -28.67 14.47
CA TYR A 680 -21.77 -27.27 14.71
C TYR A 680 -22.59 -26.73 15.88
N ARG A 681 -21.92 -26.04 16.81
CA ARG A 681 -22.61 -25.31 17.88
C ARG A 681 -23.00 -23.93 17.38
N LEU A 682 -24.28 -23.64 17.32
CA LEU A 682 -24.78 -22.31 17.01
C LEU A 682 -24.58 -21.36 18.18
N SER A 683 -24.57 -20.05 17.90
CA SER A 683 -24.59 -19.00 18.91
C SER A 683 -25.78 -19.10 19.89
N SER A 684 -26.88 -19.76 19.51
CA SER A 684 -28.03 -20.08 20.37
C SER A 684 -27.79 -21.24 21.35
N GLY A 685 -26.65 -21.92 21.27
CA GLY A 685 -26.30 -23.09 22.09
C GLY A 685 -26.79 -24.43 21.56
N LEU A 686 -27.61 -24.44 20.50
CA LEU A 686 -28.07 -25.65 19.81
C LEU A 686 -26.94 -26.29 18.99
N CYS A 687 -26.84 -27.62 19.03
CA CYS A 687 -25.93 -28.38 18.18
C CYS A 687 -26.68 -28.86 16.93
N VAL A 688 -26.16 -28.55 15.74
CA VAL A 688 -26.80 -28.85 14.45
C VAL A 688 -25.85 -29.66 13.58
N ARG A 689 -26.36 -30.71 12.93
CA ARG A 689 -25.60 -31.55 12.00
C ARG A 689 -26.22 -31.43 10.61
N CYS A 690 -25.41 -31.03 9.64
CA CYS A 690 -25.80 -30.97 8.23
C CYS A 690 -25.68 -32.34 7.59
N TRP A 691 -26.69 -32.74 6.80
CA TRP A 691 -26.69 -33.99 6.04
C TRP A 691 -26.92 -33.65 4.55
N VAL A 692 -26.11 -34.24 3.68
CA VAL A 692 -26.32 -34.22 2.23
C VAL A 692 -27.22 -35.40 1.89
N SER A 693 -28.36 -35.15 1.23
CA SER A 693 -29.38 -36.19 1.00
C SER A 693 -29.03 -37.16 -0.13
N ASP A 694 -28.01 -36.87 -0.93
CA ASP A 694 -27.63 -37.66 -2.10
C ASP A 694 -26.21 -38.23 -1.95
N LYS A 695 -26.09 -39.56 -2.07
CA LYS A 695 -24.85 -40.31 -1.79
C LYS A 695 -23.92 -40.47 -3.00
N THR A 696 -24.17 -39.75 -4.09
CA THR A 696 -23.40 -39.90 -5.34
C THR A 696 -22.21 -38.95 -5.45
N ASP A 697 -22.04 -38.00 -4.53
CA ASP A 697 -20.96 -37.02 -4.62
C ASP A 697 -20.17 -36.90 -3.29
N GLU A 698 -19.05 -37.63 -3.20
CA GLU A 698 -18.16 -37.61 -2.02
C GLU A 698 -17.46 -36.25 -1.83
N SER A 699 -17.52 -35.34 -2.81
CA SER A 699 -16.86 -34.03 -2.76
C SER A 699 -17.56 -33.03 -1.82
N CYS A 700 -18.89 -33.11 -1.67
CA CYS A 700 -19.67 -32.19 -0.85
C CYS A 700 -19.59 -32.50 0.67
N ALA A 701 -19.22 -33.74 1.04
CA ALA A 701 -19.24 -34.20 2.44
C ALA A 701 -18.17 -33.53 3.32
N LYS A 702 -17.13 -32.91 2.74
CA LYS A 702 -16.03 -32.27 3.49
C LYS A 702 -16.17 -30.75 3.65
N GLY A 703 -17.19 -30.13 3.05
CA GLY A 703 -17.29 -28.67 2.91
C GLY A 703 -18.61 -28.04 3.37
N CYS A 704 -19.42 -28.71 4.20
CA CYS A 704 -20.68 -28.12 4.66
C CYS A 704 -20.46 -27.10 5.79
N ALA A 705 -20.87 -25.84 5.60
CA ALA A 705 -20.91 -24.80 6.62
C ALA A 705 -22.36 -24.45 7.01
N VAL A 706 -22.57 -23.84 8.18
CA VAL A 706 -23.90 -23.36 8.61
C VAL A 706 -23.94 -21.83 8.57
N ASP A 707 -24.87 -21.27 7.80
CA ASP A 707 -25.21 -19.84 7.89
C ASP A 707 -26.19 -19.61 9.05
N GLU A 708 -25.68 -19.05 10.13
CA GLU A 708 -26.45 -18.76 11.34
C GLU A 708 -27.60 -17.75 11.10
N ARG A 709 -27.52 -16.87 10.09
CA ARG A 709 -28.57 -15.88 9.82
C ARG A 709 -29.77 -16.48 9.10
N ARG A 710 -29.56 -17.55 8.34
CA ARG A 710 -30.58 -18.18 7.50
C ARG A 710 -31.02 -19.57 7.99
N ALA A 711 -30.34 -20.13 8.99
CA ALA A 711 -30.55 -21.48 9.51
C ALA A 711 -30.49 -22.57 8.41
N LYS A 712 -29.54 -22.42 7.48
CA LYS A 712 -29.33 -23.34 6.35
C LYS A 712 -27.90 -23.89 6.32
N CYS A 713 -27.77 -25.15 5.88
CA CYS A 713 -26.49 -25.76 5.54
C CYS A 713 -26.10 -25.33 4.13
N ILE A 714 -24.85 -24.91 3.95
CA ILE A 714 -24.26 -24.47 2.68
C ILE A 714 -23.17 -25.47 2.31
N CYS A 715 -23.21 -26.05 1.11
CA CYS A 715 -22.14 -26.89 0.59
C CYS A 715 -21.12 -25.99 -0.12
N CYS A 716 -19.87 -25.94 0.34
CA CYS A 716 -18.80 -25.25 -0.38
C CYS A 716 -18.14 -26.23 -1.36
N MET A 717 -18.37 -26.03 -2.66
CA MET A 717 -17.62 -26.73 -3.72
C MET A 717 -16.21 -26.11 -3.86
N PRO A 718 -15.15 -26.88 -4.19
CA PRO A 718 -13.78 -26.39 -4.16
C PRO A 718 -13.41 -25.36 -5.24
N ASN A 719 -14.28 -25.12 -6.24
CA ASN A 719 -13.93 -24.43 -7.48
C ASN A 719 -14.77 -23.17 -7.79
N GLY A 720 -15.16 -22.38 -6.78
CA GLY A 720 -15.51 -20.97 -7.00
C GLY A 720 -16.75 -20.64 -7.83
N ASP A 721 -17.51 -21.62 -8.33
CA ASP A 721 -18.83 -21.37 -8.92
C ASP A 721 -19.90 -21.26 -7.82
N ASP A 722 -20.81 -20.28 -7.98
CA ASP A 722 -21.79 -19.76 -7.00
C ASP A 722 -22.63 -20.88 -6.30
N PRO A 723 -23.02 -20.72 -5.02
CA PRO A 723 -23.36 -21.80 -4.08
C PRO A 723 -24.75 -22.43 -4.17
#